data_AF-A0A0B8P8L4-F1
#
_entry.id   AF-A0A0B8P8L4-F1
#
_cell.length_a   1.000
_cell.length_b   1.000
_cell.length_c   1.000
_cell.angle_alpha   90.00
_cell.angle_beta   90.00
_cell.angle_gamma   90.00
#
_symmetry.space_group_name_H-M   'P 1'
#
loop_
_entity.id
_entity.type
_entity.pdbx_description
1 polymer ?
#
loop_
_entity_poly.entity_id
_entity_poly.type
_entity_poly.pdbx_seq_one_letter_code
_entity_poly.pdbx_strand_id
1 'polypeptide(L)'
;MKPLNLKAIAVSVTLALAMTGCNSGSSNNSQDGSGIPFDPSDYVLINDPYLMSAQDDSIVVSWRTDAGSESKVLFGPKPGLYTNEAYGDSQRLGYQYHYHTTTIEGLTPGTTYYYRVITDNTASEEFSFVAAPNDTKEGNMRFLVIGDHQYAEDDRIDRLVKGARYVLETEYPEEGVHAASLVLNNGDQVDRSTLQDYQDTHFGKMKYLSGELPFYTALGNHEYYQDPTASLYFAHFKYDHLDYQGIQPLPDHVEEYYAFKKGRVLFVMLNTEVKLNNMTGDEMVRQGQWVKELVETADQDDSIDWIFAVGHHPLRSELGQGDEEELVERVYTAELNKSEKFAMYIGAHTHNYARGTFRDHSGYHIISGGASFDEYWTKRSDTPWDYDSLVSHGSVNDYPDVSRTQQLHNFQLVDIDLETDEVVIQTWSTGNVVNPLPKPILMDEFRLNKSGILPDKPSVAVSTTQLDMEYDTLELSLSDYYSSSGAEMFSTEFVIGKPNPYTNKCEINTAELNVKRDIENIFGAESDADLEGIDRNKDQDISKLYIGTDHDFYVDYELPDGNYCAIGRYRDELQRWSAWSEPTSFDVYNSDVEPKLFEAIIALPLKEDLEPSFAKDVLTYFVEGDYEFVQDPERGSVLHTGYNQETKISYVPLAPDLDTPNKWLGDDQITFSVWLKPDSIGDWGCYMGNGLRTKSGFCLGSRQRTMWATGIAAERAESGDHEVSPIFVQPNMPLIQTFGLT
;
A
#
# COMPACT_ATOMS: atom_id res chain seq x y z
N MET A 1 -26.12 -23.04 -2.89
CA MET A 1 -27.19 -23.79 -2.18
C MET A 1 -26.85 -25.29 -2.08
N LYS A 2 -26.39 -25.74 -0.90
CA LYS A 2 -26.43 -27.13 -0.41
C LYS A 2 -26.71 -27.05 1.11
N PRO A 3 -27.67 -27.78 1.69
CA PRO A 3 -28.10 -27.55 3.06
C PRO A 3 -27.26 -28.36 4.06
N LEU A 4 -26.72 -27.70 5.09
CA LEU A 4 -26.15 -28.37 6.26
C LEU A 4 -27.23 -28.68 7.30
N ASN A 5 -27.11 -29.87 7.87
CA ASN A 5 -28.09 -30.55 8.70
C ASN A 5 -27.86 -30.18 10.17
N LEU A 6 -28.68 -29.27 10.73
CA LEU A 6 -28.66 -28.93 12.15
C LEU A 6 -29.18 -30.09 13.00
N LYS A 7 -28.33 -30.61 13.89
CA LYS A 7 -28.78 -31.29 15.11
C LYS A 7 -28.36 -30.46 16.32
N ALA A 8 -29.33 -29.70 16.83
CA ALA A 8 -29.25 -29.01 18.10
C ALA A 8 -29.10 -30.01 19.26
N ILE A 9 -28.05 -29.86 20.06
CA ILE A 9 -27.98 -30.41 21.42
C ILE A 9 -28.12 -29.22 22.36
N ALA A 10 -29.29 -29.11 22.98
CA ALA A 10 -29.55 -28.15 24.04
C ALA A 10 -28.85 -28.63 25.33
N VAL A 11 -27.89 -27.86 25.83
CA VAL A 11 -27.39 -27.98 27.20
C VAL A 11 -27.78 -26.72 27.95
N SER A 12 -28.73 -26.87 28.88
CA SER A 12 -29.17 -25.82 29.79
C SER A 12 -28.09 -25.58 30.85
N VAL A 13 -27.40 -24.44 30.78
CA VAL A 13 -26.52 -23.99 31.86
C VAL A 13 -27.37 -23.31 32.93
N THR A 14 -27.49 -23.95 34.09
CA THR A 14 -28.12 -23.36 35.27
C THR A 14 -27.04 -22.63 36.07
N LEU A 15 -27.13 -21.30 36.09
CA LEU A 15 -26.26 -20.43 36.88
C LEU A 15 -26.64 -20.55 38.37
N ALA A 16 -25.75 -21.09 39.20
CA ALA A 16 -25.93 -21.10 40.65
C ALA A 16 -24.87 -20.18 41.30
N LEU A 17 -25.33 -19.01 41.76
CA LEU A 17 -24.59 -18.20 42.72
C LEU A 17 -24.40 -18.99 44.03
N ALA A 18 -23.18 -19.02 44.54
CA ALA A 18 -22.91 -19.41 45.91
C ALA A 18 -22.03 -18.35 46.59
N MET A 19 -22.67 -17.43 47.30
CA MET A 19 -22.06 -16.83 48.48
C MET A 19 -22.21 -17.80 49.65
N THR A 20 -21.13 -18.12 50.35
CA THR A 20 -21.05 -18.20 51.82
C THR A 20 -19.64 -18.59 52.24
N GLY A 21 -19.05 -17.78 53.13
CA GLY A 21 -17.80 -18.11 53.81
C GLY A 21 -18.01 -19.07 54.99
N CYS A 22 -17.01 -19.90 55.26
CA CYS A 22 -16.45 -20.10 56.61
C CYS A 22 -15.24 -21.04 56.57
N ASN A 23 -14.21 -20.63 57.31
CA ASN A 23 -13.00 -21.35 57.74
C ASN A 23 -13.09 -22.89 57.80
N SER A 24 -12.07 -23.54 57.25
CA SER A 24 -11.36 -24.60 57.98
C SER A 24 -9.93 -24.73 57.46
N GLY A 25 -8.97 -24.67 58.38
CA GLY A 25 -7.56 -24.91 58.08
C GLY A 25 -7.29 -26.39 57.85
N SER A 26 -6.51 -26.68 56.81
CA SER A 26 -5.70 -27.89 56.70
C SER A 26 -4.56 -27.59 55.74
N SER A 27 -3.37 -27.46 56.31
CA SER A 27 -2.09 -27.37 55.63
C SER A 27 -1.88 -28.54 54.67
N ASN A 28 -1.75 -28.26 53.38
CA ASN A 28 -1.01 -29.09 52.45
C ASN A 28 0.04 -28.22 51.76
N ASN A 29 1.27 -28.38 52.23
CA ASN A 29 2.49 -27.80 51.67
C ASN A 29 2.77 -28.51 50.34
N SER A 30 2.44 -27.86 49.23
CA SER A 30 3.23 -27.95 48.00
C SER A 30 3.70 -26.54 47.67
N GLN A 31 4.90 -26.23 48.14
CA GLN A 31 5.62 -25.04 47.73
C GLN A 31 5.97 -25.18 46.25
N ASP A 32 5.19 -24.51 45.42
CA ASP A 32 5.75 -23.66 44.36
C ASP A 32 4.80 -22.46 44.15
N GLY A 33 4.75 -21.64 45.20
CA GLY A 33 3.89 -20.45 45.32
C GLY A 33 4.76 -19.23 45.61
N SER A 34 5.79 -19.00 44.80
CA SER A 34 6.74 -17.90 44.94
C SER A 34 6.21 -16.55 44.43
N GLY A 35 4.93 -16.44 44.10
CA GLY A 35 4.33 -15.17 43.67
C GLY A 35 3.70 -14.41 44.83
N ILE A 36 3.62 -13.10 44.68
CA ILE A 36 2.90 -12.19 45.59
C ILE A 36 1.42 -12.26 45.18
N PRO A 37 0.51 -12.76 46.05
CA PRO A 37 -0.92 -12.70 45.78
C PRO A 37 -1.36 -11.24 45.75
N PHE A 38 -2.17 -10.85 44.77
CA PHE A 38 -2.72 -9.50 44.71
C PHE A 38 -3.86 -9.34 45.73
N ASP A 39 -3.76 -8.35 46.62
CA ASP A 39 -4.83 -7.96 47.54
C ASP A 39 -5.50 -6.66 47.03
N PRO A 40 -6.72 -6.72 46.47
CA PRO A 40 -7.39 -5.53 45.96
C PRO A 40 -7.79 -4.54 47.06
N SER A 41 -7.74 -4.90 48.35
CA SER A 41 -8.06 -3.98 49.44
C SER A 41 -6.99 -2.91 49.68
N ASP A 42 -5.79 -3.11 49.12
CA ASP A 42 -4.68 -2.16 49.20
C ASP A 42 -4.76 -1.06 48.11
N TYR A 43 -5.64 -1.20 47.12
CA TYR A 43 -5.66 -0.35 45.92
C TYR A 43 -7.05 0.14 45.50
N VAL A 44 -7.10 1.32 44.87
CA VAL A 44 -8.27 1.79 44.09
C VAL A 44 -8.16 1.26 42.66
N LEU A 45 -9.24 0.72 42.10
CA LEU A 45 -9.25 0.19 40.73
C LEU A 45 -9.59 1.27 39.70
N ILE A 46 -8.77 1.40 38.65
CA ILE A 46 -9.04 2.19 37.44
C ILE A 46 -8.79 1.37 36.17
N ASN A 47 -9.15 1.90 35.01
CA ASN A 47 -9.02 1.18 33.74
C ASN A 47 -7.96 1.81 32.81
N ASP A 48 -7.54 1.00 31.83
CA ASP A 48 -6.94 1.36 30.53
C ASP A 48 -5.40 1.52 30.47
N PRO A 49 -4.63 0.43 30.65
CA PRO A 49 -3.27 0.33 30.14
C PRO A 49 -3.26 0.20 28.61
N TYR A 50 -2.11 0.55 28.03
CA TYR A 50 -1.83 0.51 26.60
C TYR A 50 -0.50 -0.20 26.37
N LEU A 51 -0.52 -1.24 25.55
CA LEU A 51 0.65 -2.02 25.17
C LEU A 51 1.21 -1.50 23.83
N MET A 52 2.53 -1.39 23.74
CA MET A 52 3.23 -1.03 22.50
C MET A 52 4.63 -1.63 22.47
N SER A 53 5.28 -1.55 21.31
CA SER A 53 6.71 -1.85 21.14
C SER A 53 7.11 -3.24 21.66
N ALA A 54 6.28 -4.23 21.39
CA ALA A 54 6.51 -5.61 21.80
C ALA A 54 7.60 -6.26 20.93
N GLN A 55 8.77 -6.51 21.50
CA GLN A 55 9.89 -7.22 20.88
C GLN A 55 9.90 -8.70 21.31
N ASP A 56 10.96 -9.43 20.99
CA ASP A 56 11.10 -10.87 21.26
C ASP A 56 11.02 -11.21 22.77
N ASP A 57 11.65 -10.38 23.61
CA ASP A 57 11.76 -10.60 25.05
C ASP A 57 11.31 -9.39 25.89
N SER A 58 10.68 -8.38 25.28
CA SER A 58 10.24 -7.18 25.98
C SER A 58 8.94 -6.60 25.42
N ILE A 59 8.24 -5.83 26.25
CA ILE A 59 7.05 -5.06 25.87
C ILE A 59 6.98 -3.77 26.68
N VAL A 60 6.46 -2.71 26.07
CA VAL A 60 6.23 -1.44 26.77
C VAL A 60 4.77 -1.35 27.18
N VAL A 61 4.55 -1.03 28.46
CA VAL A 61 3.24 -0.74 29.04
C VAL A 61 3.18 0.74 29.38
N SER A 62 2.18 1.44 28.84
CA SER A 62 1.88 2.82 29.19
C SER A 62 0.48 2.96 29.76
N TRP A 63 0.28 4.00 30.57
CA TRP A 63 -1.03 4.37 31.10
C TRP A 63 -1.03 5.83 31.52
N ARG A 64 -2.21 6.41 31.71
CA ARG A 64 -2.35 7.80 32.13
C ARG A 64 -3.12 7.91 33.44
N THR A 65 -2.63 8.78 34.31
CA THR A 65 -3.29 9.16 35.58
C THR A 65 -3.54 10.67 35.63
N ASP A 66 -4.32 11.10 36.62
CA ASP A 66 -4.58 12.51 36.94
C ASP A 66 -3.58 13.07 37.97
N ALA A 67 -2.89 12.20 38.70
CA ALA A 67 -1.88 12.53 39.69
C ALA A 67 -0.97 11.32 39.99
N GLY A 68 0.12 11.58 40.71
CA GLY A 68 1.12 10.56 41.05
C GLY A 68 2.24 10.49 40.02
N SER A 69 3.35 9.86 40.40
CA SER A 69 4.50 9.68 39.52
C SER A 69 5.10 8.28 39.59
N GLU A 70 4.61 7.42 40.49
CA GLU A 70 5.02 6.02 40.53
C GLU A 70 4.53 5.31 39.26
N SER A 71 5.47 4.67 38.57
CA SER A 71 5.21 3.83 37.40
C SER A 71 5.68 2.42 37.72
N LYS A 72 4.76 1.57 38.18
CA LYS A 72 5.05 0.18 38.55
C LYS A 72 4.14 -0.77 37.80
N VAL A 73 4.69 -1.90 37.36
CA VAL A 73 3.92 -3.01 36.77
C VAL A 73 4.17 -4.27 37.57
N LEU A 74 3.10 -4.91 38.05
CA LEU A 74 3.15 -6.26 38.60
C LEU A 74 2.79 -7.25 37.50
N PHE A 75 3.59 -8.30 37.31
CA PHE A 75 3.32 -9.29 36.27
C PHE A 75 3.76 -10.71 36.66
N GLY A 76 3.12 -11.71 36.04
CA GLY A 76 3.44 -13.13 36.24
C GLY A 76 2.67 -14.06 35.30
N PRO A 77 3.06 -15.33 35.18
CA PRO A 77 2.47 -16.28 34.23
C PRO A 77 1.14 -16.89 34.70
N LYS A 78 0.59 -16.42 35.84
CA LYS A 78 -0.65 -16.96 36.43
C LYS A 78 -1.59 -15.82 36.84
N PRO A 79 -2.90 -15.95 36.59
CA PRO A 79 -3.86 -14.91 36.94
C PRO A 79 -3.90 -14.71 38.45
N GLY A 80 -3.94 -13.45 38.89
CA GLY A 80 -3.95 -13.01 40.28
C GLY A 80 -2.66 -13.27 41.08
N LEU A 81 -1.60 -13.78 40.44
CA LEU A 81 -0.34 -14.12 41.10
C LEU A 81 0.86 -13.53 40.34
N TYR A 82 1.43 -12.46 40.87
CA TYR A 82 2.53 -11.75 40.23
C TYR A 82 3.87 -12.15 40.87
N THR A 83 4.79 -12.65 40.04
CA THR A 83 6.11 -13.11 40.50
C THR A 83 7.19 -12.06 40.31
N ASN A 84 6.92 -11.03 39.50
CA ASN A 84 7.88 -10.01 39.11
C ASN A 84 7.27 -8.62 39.21
N GLU A 85 8.14 -7.63 39.32
CA GLU A 85 7.81 -6.22 39.31
C GLU A 85 8.72 -5.52 38.29
N ALA A 86 8.17 -4.59 37.51
CA ALA A 86 8.91 -3.68 36.66
C ALA A 86 8.63 -2.23 37.09
N TYR A 87 9.63 -1.37 36.93
CA TYR A 87 9.56 0.05 37.27
C TYR A 87 9.89 0.87 36.04
N GLY A 88 9.16 1.94 35.85
CA GLY A 88 9.36 2.86 34.74
C GLY A 88 9.35 4.32 35.19
N ASP A 89 9.16 5.20 34.21
CA ASP A 89 9.15 6.64 34.41
C ASP A 89 7.75 7.21 34.20
N SER A 90 7.55 8.45 34.65
CA SER A 90 6.37 9.23 34.33
C SER A 90 6.73 10.64 33.91
N GLN A 91 5.95 11.18 32.98
CA GLN A 91 6.06 12.55 32.51
C GLN A 91 4.72 13.25 32.67
N ARG A 92 4.75 14.52 33.07
CA ARG A 92 3.55 15.34 33.14
C ARG A 92 3.40 16.13 31.84
N LEU A 93 2.49 15.70 30.99
CA LEU A 93 2.21 16.36 29.70
C LEU A 93 1.24 17.54 29.85
N GLY A 94 0.39 17.53 30.88
CA GLY A 94 -0.63 18.56 31.07
C GLY A 94 -1.09 18.74 32.52
N TYR A 95 -2.12 19.56 32.71
CA TYR A 95 -2.80 19.65 34.01
C TYR A 95 -3.60 18.37 34.24
N GLN A 96 -3.27 17.63 35.31
CA GLN A 96 -3.84 16.32 35.60
C GLN A 96 -3.67 15.31 34.45
N TYR A 97 -2.52 15.35 33.77
CA TYR A 97 -2.19 14.41 32.70
C TYR A 97 -0.77 13.91 32.92
N HIS A 98 -0.67 12.82 33.67
CA HIS A 98 0.57 12.12 33.98
C HIS A 98 0.63 10.86 33.11
N TYR A 99 1.57 10.80 32.19
CA TYR A 99 1.76 9.67 31.29
C TYR A 99 2.90 8.80 31.83
N HIS A 100 2.62 7.54 32.07
CA HIS A 100 3.53 6.55 32.64
C HIS A 100 3.99 5.60 31.54
N THR A 101 5.25 5.19 31.60
CA THR A 101 5.83 4.23 30.65
C THR A 101 6.74 3.29 31.41
N THR A 102 6.50 1.98 31.29
CA THR A 102 7.32 0.94 31.90
C THR A 102 7.61 -0.17 30.89
N THR A 103 8.89 -0.48 30.70
CA THR A 103 9.31 -1.63 29.90
C THR A 103 9.37 -2.87 30.78
N ILE A 104 8.74 -3.95 30.35
CA ILE A 104 8.91 -5.29 30.91
C ILE A 104 9.92 -6.02 30.02
N GLU A 105 11.01 -6.50 30.62
CA GLU A 105 12.09 -7.21 29.91
C GLU A 105 12.22 -8.67 30.39
N GLY A 106 12.96 -9.49 29.65
CA GLY A 106 13.24 -10.88 30.00
C GLY A 106 12.02 -11.79 29.90
N LEU A 107 11.09 -11.46 29.02
CA LEU A 107 9.91 -12.28 28.73
C LEU A 107 10.33 -13.59 28.07
N THR A 108 9.64 -14.67 28.41
CA THR A 108 9.82 -15.96 27.73
C THR A 108 8.92 -15.98 26.48
N PRO A 109 9.46 -16.27 25.27
CA PRO A 109 8.68 -16.30 24.04
C PRO A 109 7.42 -17.17 24.12
N GLY A 110 6.33 -16.72 23.51
CA GLY A 110 5.03 -17.43 23.46
C GLY A 110 4.33 -17.63 24.81
N THR A 111 4.82 -17.00 25.89
CA THR A 111 4.24 -17.15 27.24
C THR A 111 3.18 -16.09 27.49
N THR A 112 2.02 -16.50 28.00
CA THR A 112 0.99 -15.59 28.52
C THR A 112 1.42 -15.01 29.86
N TYR A 113 1.42 -13.68 29.97
CA TYR A 113 1.64 -12.96 31.21
C TYR A 113 0.37 -12.20 31.60
N TYR A 114 0.02 -12.26 32.88
CA TYR A 114 -1.03 -11.46 33.51
C TYR A 114 -0.37 -10.30 34.25
N TYR A 115 -0.94 -9.11 34.15
CA TYR A 115 -0.34 -7.91 34.70
C TYR A 115 -1.35 -6.88 35.21
N ARG A 116 -0.84 -5.98 36.06
CA ARG A 116 -1.51 -4.75 36.52
C ARG A 116 -0.52 -3.60 36.54
N VAL A 117 -0.98 -2.42 36.13
CA VAL A 117 -0.23 -1.17 36.33
C VAL A 117 -0.60 -0.57 37.68
N ILE A 118 0.35 0.06 38.36
CA ILE A 118 0.21 0.65 39.69
C ILE A 118 0.82 2.05 39.70
N THR A 119 0.05 2.99 40.24
CA THR A 119 0.50 4.33 40.61
C THR A 119 0.02 4.65 42.01
N ASP A 120 0.96 4.80 42.94
CA ASP A 120 0.71 5.01 44.37
C ASP A 120 -0.19 3.89 44.93
N ASN A 121 -1.40 4.22 45.39
CA ASN A 121 -2.38 3.26 45.91
C ASN A 121 -3.50 2.97 44.90
N THR A 122 -3.24 3.13 43.61
CA THR A 122 -4.20 2.85 42.53
C THR A 122 -3.62 1.76 41.63
N ALA A 123 -4.44 0.77 41.29
CA ALA A 123 -4.08 -0.32 40.39
C ALA A 123 -5.09 -0.43 39.24
N SER A 124 -4.65 -0.91 38.08
CA SER A 124 -5.59 -1.26 37.02
C SER A 124 -6.39 -2.52 37.35
N GLU A 125 -7.43 -2.84 36.58
CA GLU A 125 -7.88 -4.24 36.45
C GLU A 125 -6.76 -5.16 35.94
N GLU A 126 -6.94 -6.48 36.07
CA GLU A 126 -5.95 -7.43 35.54
C GLU A 126 -6.17 -7.59 34.04
N PHE A 127 -5.07 -7.46 33.30
CA PHE A 127 -5.00 -7.70 31.87
C PHE A 127 -4.02 -8.83 31.60
N SER A 128 -3.97 -9.32 30.36
CA SER A 128 -2.97 -10.28 29.91
C SER A 128 -2.37 -9.91 28.57
N PHE A 129 -1.18 -10.44 28.27
CA PHE A 129 -0.62 -10.39 26.92
C PHE A 129 0.17 -11.67 26.65
N VAL A 130 0.39 -11.98 25.37
CA VAL A 130 1.27 -13.07 24.95
C VAL A 130 2.59 -12.47 24.48
N ALA A 131 3.69 -12.89 25.11
CA ALA A 131 5.03 -12.52 24.66
C ALA A 131 5.26 -13.01 23.23
N ALA A 132 6.10 -12.32 22.46
CA ALA A 132 6.33 -12.64 21.05
C ALA A 132 6.63 -14.14 20.84
N PRO A 133 6.11 -14.76 19.77
CA PRO A 133 6.51 -16.12 19.45
C PRO A 133 8.00 -16.15 19.07
N ASN A 134 8.61 -17.33 19.15
CA ASN A 134 9.91 -17.55 18.54
C ASN A 134 9.79 -17.57 17.00
N ASP A 135 10.93 -17.50 16.31
CA ASP A 135 10.99 -17.50 14.84
C ASP A 135 10.71 -18.86 14.18
N THR A 136 10.02 -19.77 14.87
CA THR A 136 9.67 -21.07 14.29
C THR A 136 8.64 -20.90 13.18
N LYS A 137 8.81 -21.70 12.12
CA LYS A 137 7.87 -21.76 11.00
C LYS A 137 6.71 -22.70 11.32
N GLU A 138 6.01 -22.43 12.43
CA GLU A 138 4.91 -23.26 12.97
C GLU A 138 3.75 -22.36 13.43
N GLY A 139 2.51 -22.80 13.17
CA GLY A 139 1.30 -22.09 13.58
C GLY A 139 0.98 -20.84 12.74
N ASN A 140 0.19 -19.95 13.32
CA ASN A 140 -0.33 -18.76 12.65
C ASN A 140 0.19 -17.49 13.31
N MET A 141 0.46 -16.48 12.49
CA MET A 141 0.65 -15.11 12.94
C MET A 141 -0.50 -14.25 12.43
N ARG A 142 -1.30 -13.71 13.35
CA ARG A 142 -2.43 -12.84 13.02
C ARG A 142 -2.24 -11.44 13.55
N PHE A 143 -2.73 -10.45 12.81
CA PHE A 143 -2.77 -9.08 13.28
C PHE A 143 -4.01 -8.35 12.77
N LEU A 144 -4.40 -7.33 13.53
CA LEU A 144 -5.50 -6.43 13.18
C LEU A 144 -4.97 -5.16 12.52
N VAL A 145 -5.78 -4.58 11.63
CA VAL A 145 -5.56 -3.24 11.07
C VAL A 145 -6.81 -2.40 11.32
N ILE A 146 -6.62 -1.22 11.90
CA ILE A 146 -7.67 -0.23 12.14
C ILE A 146 -7.08 1.14 11.81
N GLY A 147 -7.52 1.80 10.76
CA GLY A 147 -7.01 3.13 10.38
C GLY A 147 -8.04 4.22 10.49
N ASP A 148 -7.53 5.46 10.58
CA ASP A 148 -8.31 6.69 10.59
C ASP A 148 -9.45 6.61 11.58
N HIS A 149 -9.14 6.47 12.86
CA HIS A 149 -10.15 6.41 13.93
C HIS A 149 -10.25 7.75 14.67
N GLN A 150 -9.98 8.86 13.99
CA GLN A 150 -9.85 10.19 14.60
C GLN A 150 -11.15 10.77 15.20
N TYR A 151 -12.31 10.12 15.03
CA TYR A 151 -13.60 10.73 15.36
C TYR A 151 -14.20 10.29 16.72
N ALA A 152 -13.77 10.94 17.81
CA ALA A 152 -14.18 10.61 19.18
C ALA A 152 -15.68 10.69 19.45
N GLU A 153 -16.39 11.62 18.80
CA GLU A 153 -17.79 11.93 19.09
C GLU A 153 -18.78 10.87 18.57
N ASP A 154 -18.32 9.94 17.73
CA ASP A 154 -19.10 8.83 17.15
C ASP A 154 -18.79 7.50 17.87
N ASP A 155 -19.74 6.57 17.83
CA ASP A 155 -19.61 5.25 18.44
C ASP A 155 -19.05 4.18 17.48
N ARG A 156 -18.77 4.52 16.21
CA ARG A 156 -18.22 3.58 15.22
C ARG A 156 -16.92 2.95 15.67
N ILE A 157 -16.02 3.72 16.30
CA ILE A 157 -14.74 3.19 16.78
C ILE A 157 -14.99 2.18 17.90
N ASP A 158 -15.90 2.49 18.84
CA ASP A 158 -16.32 1.54 19.87
C ASP A 158 -16.90 0.25 19.24
N ARG A 159 -17.71 0.37 18.18
CA ARG A 159 -18.28 -0.78 17.46
C ARG A 159 -17.20 -1.58 16.74
N LEU A 160 -16.25 -0.93 16.08
CA LEU A 160 -15.17 -1.58 15.34
C LEU A 160 -14.20 -2.31 16.26
N VAL A 161 -13.72 -1.66 17.33
CA VAL A 161 -12.78 -2.29 18.27
C VAL A 161 -13.43 -3.45 19.03
N LYS A 162 -14.69 -3.30 19.46
CA LYS A 162 -15.47 -4.43 20.04
C LYS A 162 -15.77 -5.50 18.99
N GLY A 163 -15.97 -5.09 17.75
CA GLY A 163 -16.21 -5.97 16.61
C GLY A 163 -15.00 -6.85 16.33
N ALA A 164 -13.81 -6.27 16.28
CA ALA A 164 -12.55 -6.99 16.13
C ALA A 164 -12.34 -8.00 17.26
N ARG A 165 -12.54 -7.57 18.51
CA ARG A 165 -12.52 -8.49 19.66
C ARG A 165 -13.54 -9.63 19.52
N TYR A 166 -14.77 -9.31 19.12
CA TYR A 166 -15.83 -10.29 18.92
C TYR A 166 -15.47 -11.31 17.84
N VAL A 167 -14.88 -10.88 16.72
CA VAL A 167 -14.43 -11.75 15.64
C VAL A 167 -13.33 -12.69 16.15
N LEU A 168 -12.31 -12.17 16.83
CA LEU A 168 -11.24 -13.01 17.39
C LEU A 168 -11.79 -14.05 18.38
N GLU A 169 -12.64 -13.64 19.33
CA GLU A 169 -13.23 -14.55 20.33
C GLU A 169 -14.23 -15.56 19.74
N THR A 170 -14.81 -15.28 18.57
CA THR A 170 -15.81 -16.15 17.92
C THR A 170 -15.16 -17.12 16.95
N GLU A 171 -14.27 -16.64 16.08
CA GLU A 171 -13.59 -17.45 15.07
C GLU A 171 -12.45 -18.28 15.70
N TYR A 172 -11.84 -17.79 16.78
CA TYR A 172 -10.70 -18.44 17.47
C TYR A 172 -10.93 -18.56 18.99
N PRO A 173 -11.95 -19.32 19.44
CA PRO A 173 -12.38 -19.32 20.85
C PRO A 173 -11.35 -19.88 21.84
N GLU A 174 -10.38 -20.68 21.39
CA GLU A 174 -9.31 -21.21 22.25
C GLU A 174 -8.23 -20.17 22.55
N GLU A 175 -7.95 -19.28 21.58
CA GLU A 175 -6.97 -18.20 21.68
C GLU A 175 -7.61 -16.89 22.21
N GLY A 176 -8.90 -16.69 21.94
CA GLY A 176 -9.65 -15.51 22.36
C GLY A 176 -9.13 -14.23 21.71
N VAL A 177 -9.04 -13.13 22.48
CA VAL A 177 -8.44 -11.88 21.98
C VAL A 177 -6.98 -12.04 21.56
N HIS A 178 -6.26 -13.00 22.16
CA HIS A 178 -4.86 -13.30 21.87
C HIS A 178 -4.67 -14.13 20.59
N ALA A 179 -5.75 -14.40 19.85
CA ALA A 179 -5.63 -14.93 18.50
C ALA A 179 -4.88 -13.96 17.58
N ALA A 180 -5.02 -12.65 17.80
CA ALA A 180 -4.17 -11.63 17.20
C ALA A 180 -2.93 -11.37 18.07
N SER A 181 -1.80 -11.07 17.43
CA SER A 181 -0.53 -10.76 18.10
C SER A 181 -0.27 -9.25 18.25
N LEU A 182 -0.93 -8.41 17.45
CA LEU A 182 -0.78 -6.95 17.45
C LEU A 182 -1.92 -6.26 16.71
N VAL A 183 -1.99 -4.93 16.87
CA VAL A 183 -2.85 -4.02 16.12
C VAL A 183 -1.99 -2.98 15.41
N LEU A 184 -2.23 -2.78 14.11
CA LEU A 184 -1.64 -1.72 13.31
C LEU A 184 -2.65 -0.56 13.18
N ASN A 185 -2.22 0.67 13.43
CA ASN A 185 -2.95 1.87 13.03
C ASN A 185 -2.15 2.65 11.99
N ASN A 186 -2.78 2.94 10.87
CA ASN A 186 -2.25 3.54 9.65
C ASN A 186 -2.46 5.06 9.60
N GLY A 187 -2.22 5.77 10.71
CA GLY A 187 -2.38 7.24 10.80
C GLY A 187 -3.69 7.71 11.42
N ASP A 188 -3.77 9.02 11.67
CA ASP A 188 -4.94 9.73 12.18
C ASP A 188 -5.54 9.09 13.44
N GLN A 189 -4.71 9.00 14.48
CA GLN A 189 -5.15 8.49 15.77
C GLN A 189 -6.08 9.47 16.49
N VAL A 190 -6.03 10.74 16.14
CA VAL A 190 -6.72 11.89 16.75
C VAL A 190 -7.15 12.88 15.69
N ASP A 191 -8.14 13.74 15.94
CA ASP A 191 -8.65 14.70 14.94
C ASP A 191 -7.85 16.02 14.94
N ARG A 192 -7.30 16.40 16.09
CA ARG A 192 -6.77 17.75 16.34
C ARG A 192 -5.37 17.73 16.92
N SER A 193 -4.91 16.59 17.45
CA SER A 193 -3.65 16.48 18.18
C SER A 193 -3.60 17.36 19.43
N THR A 194 -4.52 17.10 20.37
CA THR A 194 -4.50 17.67 21.73
C THR A 194 -4.52 16.57 22.78
N LEU A 195 -4.05 16.82 24.00
CA LEU A 195 -4.06 15.80 25.08
C LEU A 195 -5.46 15.22 25.36
N GLN A 196 -6.49 16.06 25.30
CA GLN A 196 -7.88 15.60 25.49
C GLN A 196 -8.33 14.71 24.35
N ASP A 197 -7.90 15.03 23.12
CA ASP A 197 -8.22 14.24 21.93
C ASP A 197 -7.55 12.86 21.97
N TYR A 198 -6.25 12.80 22.31
CA TYR A 198 -5.57 11.52 22.54
C TYR A 198 -6.28 10.68 23.61
N GLN A 199 -6.71 11.33 24.69
CA GLN A 199 -7.43 10.66 25.77
C GLN A 199 -8.79 10.10 25.32
N ASP A 200 -9.61 10.90 24.65
CA ASP A 200 -10.99 10.55 24.35
C ASP A 200 -11.13 9.68 23.09
N THR A 201 -10.22 9.88 22.13
CA THR A 201 -10.17 9.19 20.85
C THR A 201 -9.29 7.94 20.94
N HIS A 202 -7.98 8.05 20.75
CA HIS A 202 -7.11 6.88 20.65
C HIS A 202 -7.12 6.02 21.93
N PHE A 203 -6.68 6.55 23.07
CA PHE A 203 -6.59 5.76 24.30
C PHE A 203 -7.97 5.37 24.84
N GLY A 204 -8.95 6.27 24.74
CA GLY A 204 -10.30 6.06 25.27
C GLY A 204 -11.10 5.01 24.50
N LYS A 205 -10.90 4.90 23.18
CA LYS A 205 -11.64 3.97 22.31
C LYS A 205 -10.91 2.64 22.10
N MET A 206 -9.58 2.63 22.11
CA MET A 206 -8.78 1.39 21.89
C MET A 206 -8.71 0.48 23.12
N LYS A 207 -9.15 0.93 24.29
CA LYS A 207 -9.10 0.19 25.56
C LYS A 207 -9.66 -1.23 25.56
N TYR A 208 -10.55 -1.57 24.65
CA TYR A 208 -11.09 -2.94 24.56
C TYR A 208 -10.07 -3.95 24.02
N LEU A 209 -8.97 -3.47 23.43
CA LEU A 209 -7.84 -4.23 22.93
C LEU A 209 -6.49 -3.79 23.53
N SER A 210 -6.30 -2.51 23.89
CA SER A 210 -4.96 -1.97 24.21
C SER A 210 -4.31 -2.53 25.48
N GLY A 211 -5.10 -3.07 26.41
CA GLY A 211 -4.56 -3.81 27.55
C GLY A 211 -4.17 -5.25 27.22
N GLU A 212 -4.55 -5.77 26.05
CA GLU A 212 -4.35 -7.18 25.69
C GLU A 212 -3.43 -7.37 24.48
N LEU A 213 -3.42 -6.41 23.54
CA LEU A 213 -2.65 -6.46 22.30
C LEU A 213 -1.74 -5.22 22.19
N PRO A 214 -0.48 -5.38 21.73
CA PRO A 214 0.39 -4.25 21.44
C PRO A 214 -0.04 -3.53 20.16
N PHE A 215 0.04 -2.20 20.20
CA PHE A 215 -0.29 -1.32 19.09
C PHE A 215 0.98 -0.75 18.46
N TYR A 216 0.93 -0.57 17.14
CA TYR A 216 1.95 0.10 16.34
C TYR A 216 1.28 1.10 15.41
N THR A 217 1.74 2.35 15.46
CA THR A 217 1.07 3.47 14.78
C THR A 217 2.00 4.10 13.73
N ALA A 218 1.43 4.46 12.58
CA ALA A 218 2.01 5.41 11.63
C ALA A 218 1.44 6.82 11.89
N LEU A 219 2.12 7.86 11.42
CA LEU A 219 1.62 9.24 11.46
C LEU A 219 0.67 9.51 10.29
N GLY A 220 -0.42 10.23 10.55
CA GLY A 220 -1.28 10.88 9.55
C GLY A 220 -1.27 12.40 9.69
N ASN A 221 -2.05 13.09 8.85
CA ASN A 221 -2.05 14.55 8.82
C ASN A 221 -2.67 15.17 10.08
N HIS A 222 -3.62 14.49 10.73
CA HIS A 222 -4.29 15.03 11.91
C HIS A 222 -3.39 15.08 13.15
N GLU A 223 -2.31 14.28 13.20
CA GLU A 223 -1.30 14.37 14.26
C GLU A 223 -0.57 15.75 14.26
N TYR A 224 -0.63 16.48 13.15
CA TYR A 224 0.04 17.77 12.96
C TYR A 224 -0.88 19.01 13.10
N TYR A 225 -2.20 18.83 13.18
CA TYR A 225 -3.16 19.94 13.03
C TYR A 225 -3.06 21.05 14.10
N GLN A 226 -3.03 20.71 15.39
CA GLN A 226 -2.76 21.69 16.47
C GLN A 226 -1.40 21.49 17.13
N ASP A 227 -0.61 20.53 16.64
CA ASP A 227 0.74 20.26 17.06
C ASP A 227 1.64 20.08 15.84
N PRO A 228 2.13 21.18 15.22
CA PRO A 228 2.85 21.11 13.95
C PRO A 228 4.18 20.34 13.99
N THR A 229 4.63 19.93 15.18
CA THR A 229 5.83 19.11 15.39
C THR A 229 5.51 17.68 15.79
N ALA A 230 4.22 17.30 15.85
CA ALA A 230 3.75 16.02 16.39
C ALA A 230 4.36 15.68 17.77
N SER A 231 4.69 16.70 18.58
CA SER A 231 5.37 16.54 19.86
C SER A 231 4.57 15.70 20.86
N LEU A 232 3.24 15.79 20.82
CA LEU A 232 2.32 14.96 21.60
C LEU A 232 2.34 13.52 21.08
N TYR A 233 2.38 13.28 19.78
CA TYR A 233 2.52 11.92 19.25
C TYR A 233 3.78 11.25 19.82
N PHE A 234 4.95 11.88 19.65
CA PHE A 234 6.22 11.36 20.18
C PHE A 234 6.28 11.33 21.71
N ALA A 235 5.47 12.12 22.40
CA ALA A 235 5.36 12.02 23.84
C ALA A 235 4.64 10.74 24.27
N HIS A 236 3.62 10.29 23.53
CA HIS A 236 2.82 9.12 23.89
C HIS A 236 3.39 7.81 23.34
N PHE A 237 3.82 7.79 22.09
CA PHE A 237 4.30 6.58 21.43
C PHE A 237 5.80 6.48 21.49
N LYS A 238 6.31 5.28 21.82
CA LYS A 238 7.74 5.02 22.03
C LYS A 238 8.23 3.90 21.13
N TYR A 239 8.68 4.25 19.93
CA TYR A 239 9.15 3.30 18.92
C TYR A 239 10.64 3.47 18.58
N ASP A 240 11.32 4.44 19.20
CA ASP A 240 12.72 4.79 19.01
C ASP A 240 13.72 3.66 19.26
N HIS A 241 13.33 2.66 20.04
CA HIS A 241 14.15 1.50 20.40
C HIS A 241 13.84 0.26 19.57
N LEU A 242 12.86 0.32 18.64
CA LEU A 242 12.64 -0.76 17.69
C LEU A 242 13.81 -0.81 16.70
N ASP A 243 14.31 -2.02 16.45
CA ASP A 243 15.45 -2.26 15.59
C ASP A 243 15.17 -3.43 14.65
N TYR A 244 15.61 -3.28 13.41
CA TYR A 244 15.74 -4.38 12.48
C TYR A 244 17.16 -4.39 11.93
N GLN A 245 18.00 -5.28 12.48
CA GLN A 245 19.40 -5.49 12.09
C GLN A 245 20.27 -4.22 12.06
N GLY A 246 20.01 -3.25 12.95
CA GLY A 246 20.75 -1.98 12.99
C GLY A 246 20.35 -0.96 11.91
N ILE A 247 19.32 -1.25 11.10
CA ILE A 247 18.82 -0.32 10.08
C ILE A 247 17.88 0.67 10.76
N GLN A 248 18.43 1.84 11.06
CA GLN A 248 17.74 2.87 11.81
C GLN A 248 17.13 3.92 10.88
N PRO A 249 15.99 4.53 11.25
CA PRO A 249 15.49 5.71 10.56
C PRO A 249 16.51 6.85 10.65
N LEU A 250 16.32 7.89 9.84
CA LEU A 250 17.21 9.05 9.90
C LEU A 250 17.20 9.66 11.32
N PRO A 251 18.34 10.13 11.85
CA PRO A 251 18.43 10.64 13.22
C PRO A 251 17.51 11.84 13.53
N ASP A 252 17.10 12.60 12.51
CA ASP A 252 16.16 13.72 12.60
C ASP A 252 14.68 13.30 12.53
N HIS A 253 14.40 12.02 12.27
CA HIS A 253 13.06 11.45 12.05
C HIS A 253 12.83 10.16 12.86
N VAL A 254 13.54 9.98 13.97
CA VAL A 254 13.34 8.83 14.87
C VAL A 254 11.89 8.84 15.35
N GLU A 255 11.22 7.69 15.28
CA GLU A 255 9.77 7.49 15.56
C GLU A 255 8.77 8.00 14.51
N GLU A 256 9.20 8.76 13.50
CA GLU A 256 8.31 9.15 12.38
C GLU A 256 8.03 7.99 11.44
N TYR A 257 9.06 7.18 11.19
CA TYR A 257 8.99 5.91 10.47
C TYR A 257 9.98 4.96 11.12
N TYR A 258 9.68 3.67 11.06
CA TYR A 258 10.45 2.63 11.73
C TYR A 258 10.09 1.26 11.15
N ALA A 259 10.94 0.27 11.41
CA ALA A 259 10.66 -1.10 11.05
C ALA A 259 10.92 -2.01 12.23
N PHE A 260 10.14 -3.09 12.32
CA PHE A 260 10.33 -4.09 13.36
C PHE A 260 9.98 -5.46 12.82
N LYS A 261 10.71 -6.44 13.31
CA LYS A 261 10.40 -7.85 13.09
C LYS A 261 9.50 -8.35 14.21
N LYS A 262 8.51 -9.16 13.85
CA LYS A 262 7.73 -9.93 14.81
C LYS A 262 7.51 -11.32 14.24
N GLY A 263 8.04 -12.34 14.91
CA GLY A 263 8.14 -13.68 14.31
C GLY A 263 8.84 -13.59 12.95
N ARG A 264 8.25 -14.18 11.92
CA ARG A 264 8.84 -14.24 10.56
C ARG A 264 8.36 -13.13 9.63
N VAL A 265 7.88 -12.02 10.19
CA VAL A 265 7.28 -10.91 9.44
C VAL A 265 8.02 -9.61 9.77
N LEU A 266 8.37 -8.87 8.73
CA LEU A 266 8.90 -7.51 8.81
C LEU A 266 7.76 -6.52 8.57
N PHE A 267 7.52 -5.64 9.54
CA PHE A 267 6.60 -4.52 9.41
C PHE A 267 7.40 -3.25 9.13
N VAL A 268 6.99 -2.51 8.10
CA VAL A 268 7.61 -1.24 7.67
C VAL A 268 6.60 -0.12 7.85
N MET A 269 6.77 0.68 8.89
CA MET A 269 5.90 1.82 9.21
C MET A 269 6.49 3.06 8.55
N LEU A 270 5.79 3.61 7.56
CA LEU A 270 6.23 4.73 6.73
C LEU A 270 5.63 6.05 7.21
N ASN A 271 6.38 7.14 7.04
CA ASN A 271 5.84 8.48 7.13
C ASN A 271 5.49 8.96 5.73
N THR A 272 4.20 9.08 5.46
CA THR A 272 3.66 9.50 4.15
C THR A 272 3.23 10.95 4.11
N GLU A 273 3.41 11.72 5.19
CA GLU A 273 2.91 13.09 5.31
C GLU A 273 3.75 14.13 4.56
N VAL A 274 3.51 14.29 3.26
CA VAL A 274 4.36 15.15 2.40
C VAL A 274 3.96 16.63 2.43
N LYS A 275 2.75 16.94 2.93
CA LYS A 275 2.13 18.27 2.82
C LYS A 275 2.47 19.20 3.99
N LEU A 276 3.34 18.77 4.90
CA LEU A 276 3.83 19.60 5.99
C LEU A 276 4.78 20.66 5.45
N ASN A 277 4.62 21.90 5.91
CA ASN A 277 5.39 23.07 5.44
C ASN A 277 6.92 22.93 5.52
N ASN A 278 7.43 21.89 6.19
CA ASN A 278 8.85 21.62 6.39
C ASN A 278 9.34 20.31 5.75
N MET A 279 8.47 19.46 5.19
CA MET A 279 8.93 18.22 4.57
C MET A 279 9.40 18.49 3.14
N THR A 280 10.65 18.17 2.86
CA THR A 280 11.29 18.39 1.55
C THR A 280 11.32 17.10 0.75
N GLY A 281 11.29 17.19 -0.60
CA GLY A 281 11.48 16.01 -1.45
C GLY A 281 12.76 15.21 -1.14
N ASP A 282 13.79 15.87 -0.60
CA ASP A 282 15.04 15.24 -0.15
C ASP A 282 14.84 14.32 1.07
N GLU A 283 13.91 14.61 1.98
CA GLU A 283 13.59 13.74 3.13
C GLU A 283 12.91 12.46 2.68
N MET A 284 12.00 12.55 1.72
CA MET A 284 11.32 11.38 1.16
C MET A 284 12.25 10.50 0.34
N VAL A 285 13.16 11.08 -0.46
CA VAL A 285 14.20 10.29 -1.15
C VAL A 285 15.08 9.56 -0.14
N ARG A 286 15.40 10.17 1.01
CA ARG A 286 16.16 9.51 2.06
C ARG A 286 15.36 8.39 2.75
N GLN A 287 14.07 8.58 3.03
CA GLN A 287 13.20 7.49 3.50
C GLN A 287 13.13 6.36 2.47
N GLY A 288 13.08 6.67 1.17
CA GLY A 288 13.14 5.69 0.09
C GLY A 288 14.45 4.88 0.05
N GLN A 289 15.59 5.53 0.35
CA GLN A 289 16.88 4.83 0.50
C GLN A 289 16.88 3.89 1.70
N TRP A 290 16.24 4.30 2.80
CA TRP A 290 16.04 3.45 3.98
C TRP A 290 15.14 2.25 3.67
N VAL A 291 14.03 2.45 2.95
CA VAL A 291 13.16 1.34 2.48
C VAL A 291 13.95 0.38 1.61
N LYS A 292 14.78 0.88 0.70
CA LYS A 292 15.64 0.05 -0.13
C LYS A 292 16.59 -0.81 0.71
N GLU A 293 17.25 -0.24 1.72
CA GLU A 293 18.17 -0.97 2.60
C GLU A 293 17.44 -2.07 3.41
N LEU A 294 16.23 -1.79 3.89
CA LEU A 294 15.36 -2.78 4.53
C LEU A 294 15.04 -3.94 3.60
N VAL A 295 14.62 -3.64 2.37
CA VAL A 295 14.24 -4.64 1.37
C VAL A 295 15.45 -5.52 1.01
N GLU A 296 16.58 -4.92 0.67
CA GLU A 296 17.82 -5.66 0.33
C GLU A 296 18.32 -6.54 1.48
N THR A 297 18.13 -6.09 2.73
CA THR A 297 18.50 -6.86 3.93
C THR A 297 17.50 -7.97 4.22
N ALA A 298 16.20 -7.69 4.13
CA ALA A 298 15.14 -8.67 4.33
C ALA A 298 15.22 -9.81 3.31
N ASP A 299 15.57 -9.54 2.06
CA ASP A 299 15.75 -10.58 1.04
C ASP A 299 16.89 -11.55 1.37
N GLN A 300 17.88 -11.11 2.14
CA GLN A 300 19.00 -11.95 2.60
C GLN A 300 18.75 -12.60 3.97
N ASP A 301 17.68 -12.21 4.66
CA ASP A 301 17.33 -12.74 5.98
C ASP A 301 16.34 -13.91 5.87
N ASP A 302 16.84 -15.14 6.01
CA ASP A 302 16.04 -16.37 6.05
C ASP A 302 15.08 -16.45 7.23
N SER A 303 15.13 -15.51 8.19
CA SER A 303 14.16 -15.42 9.27
C SER A 303 12.93 -14.57 8.93
N ILE A 304 12.94 -13.86 7.79
CA ILE A 304 11.80 -13.11 7.27
C ILE A 304 11.20 -13.84 6.07
N ASP A 305 9.93 -14.18 6.19
CA ASP A 305 9.13 -14.70 5.09
C ASP A 305 8.31 -13.59 4.46
N TRP A 306 7.78 -12.63 5.23
CA TRP A 306 6.79 -11.64 4.79
C TRP A 306 7.17 -10.20 5.13
N ILE A 307 6.86 -9.27 4.22
CA ILE A 307 6.97 -7.82 4.46
C ILE A 307 5.58 -7.18 4.29
N PHE A 308 5.15 -6.42 5.30
CA PHE A 308 3.96 -5.57 5.26
C PHE A 308 4.37 -4.11 5.48
N ALA A 309 3.90 -3.22 4.62
CA ALA A 309 4.17 -1.80 4.75
C ALA A 309 2.89 -1.04 5.10
N VAL A 310 3.01 -0.07 6.00
CA VAL A 310 1.89 0.72 6.52
C VAL A 310 2.23 2.19 6.36
N GLY A 311 1.31 2.97 5.81
CA GLY A 311 1.40 4.43 5.73
C GLY A 311 0.01 5.04 5.84
N HIS A 312 -0.08 6.36 5.97
CA HIS A 312 -1.37 7.04 6.04
C HIS A 312 -1.98 7.28 4.67
N HIS A 313 -1.22 7.85 3.73
CA HIS A 313 -1.75 8.14 2.40
C HIS A 313 -1.91 6.87 1.54
N PRO A 314 -3.02 6.74 0.78
CA PRO A 314 -3.25 5.59 -0.09
C PRO A 314 -2.45 5.71 -1.39
N LEU A 315 -2.24 4.55 -2.04
CA LEU A 315 -1.62 4.49 -3.37
C LEU A 315 -2.55 5.02 -4.47
N ARG A 316 -3.82 4.60 -4.40
CA ARG A 316 -4.90 4.91 -5.34
C ARG A 316 -6.17 5.10 -4.53
N SER A 317 -6.94 6.13 -4.82
CA SER A 317 -8.22 6.42 -4.17
C SER A 317 -9.28 6.79 -5.19
N GLU A 318 -10.24 5.89 -5.37
CA GLU A 318 -11.34 6.09 -6.33
C GLU A 318 -12.38 7.10 -5.85
N LEU A 319 -12.52 7.25 -4.53
CA LEU A 319 -13.51 8.13 -3.89
C LEU A 319 -12.91 9.45 -3.39
N GLY A 320 -11.60 9.51 -3.19
CA GLY A 320 -10.84 10.63 -2.63
C GLY A 320 -9.77 11.16 -3.60
N GLN A 321 -10.19 11.74 -4.74
CA GLN A 321 -9.23 12.29 -5.69
C GLN A 321 -8.37 13.40 -5.04
N GLY A 322 -7.04 13.22 -5.03
CA GLY A 322 -6.07 14.12 -4.40
C GLY A 322 -5.58 13.67 -3.01
N ASP A 323 -6.16 12.59 -2.48
CA ASP A 323 -5.71 11.91 -1.26
C ASP A 323 -4.49 11.03 -1.51
N GLU A 324 -4.35 10.55 -2.75
CA GLU A 324 -3.21 9.77 -3.23
C GLU A 324 -1.90 10.55 -3.11
N GLU A 325 -0.82 9.84 -2.77
CA GLU A 325 0.51 10.40 -2.75
C GLU A 325 1.42 9.73 -3.80
N GLU A 326 1.79 10.50 -4.83
CA GLU A 326 2.57 10.02 -5.98
C GLU A 326 3.91 9.40 -5.56
N LEU A 327 4.50 9.89 -4.46
CA LEU A 327 5.77 9.38 -3.96
C LEU A 327 5.64 8.02 -3.24
N VAL A 328 4.48 7.70 -2.66
CA VAL A 328 4.21 6.35 -2.12
C VAL A 328 4.29 5.32 -3.24
N GLU A 329 3.71 5.63 -4.40
CA GLU A 329 3.80 4.80 -5.60
C GLU A 329 5.23 4.72 -6.14
N ARG A 330 5.83 5.89 -6.40
CA ARG A 330 7.08 5.96 -7.20
C ARG A 330 8.35 5.67 -6.45
N VAL A 331 8.34 5.77 -5.12
CA VAL A 331 9.52 5.60 -4.29
C VAL A 331 9.35 4.40 -3.38
N TYR A 332 8.39 4.44 -2.46
CA TYR A 332 8.33 3.43 -1.40
C TYR A 332 7.86 2.07 -1.92
N THR A 333 6.69 2.03 -2.56
CA THR A 333 6.17 0.75 -3.09
C THR A 333 6.96 0.27 -4.30
N ALA A 334 7.58 1.17 -5.08
CA ALA A 334 8.52 0.79 -6.13
C ALA A 334 9.76 0.05 -5.60
N GLU A 335 10.29 0.42 -4.43
CA GLU A 335 11.36 -0.33 -3.77
C GLU A 335 10.85 -1.62 -3.11
N LEU A 336 9.69 -1.58 -2.44
CA LEU A 336 9.09 -2.77 -1.80
C LEU A 336 8.74 -3.87 -2.81
N ASN A 337 8.22 -3.51 -3.99
CA ASN A 337 7.86 -4.44 -5.06
C ASN A 337 9.07 -5.16 -5.68
N LYS A 338 10.31 -4.80 -5.33
CA LYS A 338 11.51 -5.54 -5.78
C LYS A 338 11.72 -6.83 -5.00
N SER A 339 11.10 -6.96 -3.83
CA SER A 339 11.19 -8.16 -3.02
C SER A 339 9.98 -9.05 -3.24
N GLU A 340 10.24 -10.32 -3.56
CA GLU A 340 9.21 -11.35 -3.56
C GLU A 340 8.58 -11.50 -2.18
N LYS A 341 9.22 -11.06 -1.09
CA LYS A 341 8.72 -11.16 0.29
C LYS A 341 7.59 -10.16 0.60
N PHE A 342 7.45 -9.09 -0.19
CA PHE A 342 6.47 -8.04 0.01
C PHE A 342 5.04 -8.50 -0.30
N ALA A 343 4.15 -8.46 0.69
CA ALA A 343 2.76 -8.89 0.56
C ALA A 343 1.79 -7.74 0.30
N MET A 344 1.88 -6.67 1.09
CA MET A 344 0.81 -5.66 1.09
C MET A 344 1.27 -4.29 1.56
N TYR A 345 0.79 -3.25 0.88
CA TYR A 345 0.77 -1.88 1.36
C TYR A 345 -0.60 -1.55 1.98
N ILE A 346 -0.60 -0.96 3.16
CA ILE A 346 -1.80 -0.62 3.93
C ILE A 346 -1.83 0.90 4.07
N GLY A 347 -2.72 1.55 3.30
CA GLY A 347 -3.00 2.98 3.35
C GLY A 347 -4.31 3.30 4.04
N ALA A 348 -4.62 4.58 4.17
CA ALA A 348 -5.73 5.14 4.93
C ALA A 348 -6.17 6.49 4.29
N HIS A 349 -6.42 7.54 5.07
CA HIS A 349 -6.71 8.93 4.66
C HIS A 349 -8.04 9.14 3.94
N THR A 350 -8.29 8.37 2.87
CA THR A 350 -9.63 8.27 2.30
C THR A 350 -10.46 7.38 3.21
N HIS A 351 -11.55 7.92 3.74
CA HIS A 351 -12.34 7.23 4.76
C HIS A 351 -13.30 6.17 4.20
N ASN A 352 -12.74 5.13 3.58
CA ASN A 352 -13.46 4.01 3.00
C ASN A 352 -12.68 2.70 3.15
N TYR A 353 -13.22 1.63 2.56
CA TYR A 353 -12.47 0.43 2.24
C TYR A 353 -12.18 0.42 0.74
N ALA A 354 -10.94 0.14 0.36
CA ALA A 354 -10.61 -0.20 -1.02
C ALA A 354 -9.56 -1.31 -1.09
N ARG A 355 -9.64 -2.15 -2.13
CA ARG A 355 -8.69 -3.22 -2.41
C ARG A 355 -8.24 -3.16 -3.86
N GLY A 356 -6.93 -3.01 -4.03
CA GLY A 356 -6.25 -3.09 -5.30
C GLY A 356 -5.04 -4.01 -5.28
N THR A 357 -4.44 -4.16 -6.45
CA THR A 357 -3.35 -5.10 -6.72
C THR A 357 -2.24 -4.37 -7.43
N PHE A 358 -0.98 -4.61 -7.07
CA PHE A 358 0.11 -4.13 -7.90
C PHE A 358 0.06 -4.79 -9.28
N ARG A 359 0.36 -4.03 -10.32
CA ARG A 359 0.18 -4.49 -11.69
C ARG A 359 1.19 -5.56 -12.13
N ASP A 360 2.44 -5.41 -11.73
CA ASP A 360 3.51 -6.36 -12.07
C ASP A 360 4.11 -7.07 -10.85
N HIS A 361 3.51 -6.88 -9.67
CA HIS A 361 3.88 -7.57 -8.44
C HIS A 361 2.68 -8.32 -7.87
N SER A 362 2.90 -9.45 -7.21
CA SER A 362 1.80 -10.26 -6.66
C SER A 362 1.15 -9.63 -5.43
N GLY A 363 1.75 -8.63 -4.80
CA GLY A 363 1.21 -7.99 -3.61
C GLY A 363 -0.10 -7.21 -3.83
N TYR A 364 -0.76 -6.89 -2.71
CA TYR A 364 -1.95 -6.06 -2.67
C TYR A 364 -1.65 -4.64 -2.15
N HIS A 365 -2.54 -3.70 -2.45
CA HIS A 365 -2.62 -2.46 -1.70
C HIS A 365 -4.06 -2.23 -1.26
N ILE A 366 -4.26 -1.78 -0.03
CA ILE A 366 -5.59 -1.50 0.51
C ILE A 366 -5.69 -0.08 1.08
N ILE A 367 -6.92 0.42 1.12
CA ILE A 367 -7.32 1.53 1.99
C ILE A 367 -8.10 0.93 3.16
N SER A 368 -7.59 1.15 4.37
CA SER A 368 -8.25 0.85 5.64
C SER A 368 -8.48 2.16 6.39
N GLY A 369 -9.35 3.03 5.86
CA GLY A 369 -9.64 4.35 6.43
C GLY A 369 -11.05 4.47 7.03
N GLY A 370 -11.80 3.37 7.10
CA GLY A 370 -13.23 3.41 7.43
C GLY A 370 -13.58 3.64 8.90
N ALA A 371 -12.64 3.93 9.80
CA ALA A 371 -12.94 4.08 11.22
C ALA A 371 -13.32 5.51 11.65
N SER A 372 -13.32 6.49 10.74
CA SER A 372 -13.70 7.89 10.99
C SER A 372 -14.79 8.32 10.02
N PHE A 373 -14.75 9.54 9.45
CA PHE A 373 -15.85 10.17 8.74
C PHE A 373 -16.35 9.35 7.56
N ASP A 374 -17.62 9.48 7.20
CA ASP A 374 -18.13 8.77 6.01
C ASP A 374 -17.89 9.58 4.74
N GLU A 375 -17.18 8.97 3.79
CA GLU A 375 -17.17 9.39 2.39
C GLU A 375 -18.19 8.57 1.59
N TYR A 376 -19.16 9.27 0.99
CA TYR A 376 -20.24 8.64 0.22
C TYR A 376 -20.08 8.90 -1.27
N TRP A 377 -20.45 7.91 -2.09
CA TRP A 377 -20.58 8.09 -3.54
C TRP A 377 -21.62 9.17 -3.90
N THR A 378 -22.66 9.35 -3.09
CA THR A 378 -23.70 10.39 -3.29
C THR A 378 -23.18 11.82 -3.10
N LYS A 379 -22.03 12.02 -2.44
CA LYS A 379 -21.37 13.33 -2.40
C LYS A 379 -20.69 13.68 -3.73
N ARG A 380 -20.51 12.69 -4.62
CA ARG A 380 -19.85 12.81 -5.91
C ARG A 380 -20.86 12.82 -7.07
N SER A 381 -21.95 12.07 -6.99
CA SER A 381 -23.03 12.12 -7.98
C SER A 381 -24.40 11.86 -7.36
N ASP A 382 -25.45 12.50 -7.88
CA ASP A 382 -26.85 12.23 -7.51
C ASP A 382 -27.33 10.84 -7.99
N THR A 383 -26.62 10.24 -8.95
CA THR A 383 -26.90 8.91 -9.51
C THR A 383 -25.64 8.03 -9.43
N PRO A 384 -25.17 7.67 -8.21
CA PRO A 384 -23.93 6.92 -8.01
C PRO A 384 -23.95 5.48 -8.57
N TRP A 385 -25.12 5.00 -9.02
CA TRP A 385 -25.22 3.73 -9.74
C TRP A 385 -24.86 3.84 -11.22
N ASP A 386 -24.95 5.04 -11.80
CA ASP A 386 -24.65 5.31 -13.20
C ASP A 386 -23.15 5.59 -13.39
N TYR A 387 -22.48 4.74 -14.17
CA TYR A 387 -21.02 4.81 -14.37
C TYR A 387 -20.61 6.13 -15.02
N ASP A 388 -21.25 6.49 -16.15
CA ASP A 388 -20.95 7.71 -16.89
C ASP A 388 -21.15 8.97 -16.05
N SER A 389 -22.22 9.01 -15.25
CA SER A 389 -22.44 10.11 -14.31
C SER A 389 -21.35 10.21 -13.24
N LEU A 390 -20.82 9.09 -12.74
CA LEU A 390 -19.73 9.12 -11.76
C LEU A 390 -18.44 9.65 -12.39
N VAL A 391 -18.00 9.03 -13.49
CA VAL A 391 -16.72 9.41 -14.12
C VAL A 391 -16.76 10.81 -14.73
N SER A 392 -17.93 11.27 -15.21
CA SER A 392 -18.10 12.64 -15.72
C SER A 392 -18.07 13.73 -14.64
N HIS A 393 -18.28 13.39 -13.36
CA HIS A 393 -18.10 14.36 -12.26
C HIS A 393 -16.62 14.80 -12.14
N GLY A 394 -15.69 13.92 -12.52
CA GLY A 394 -14.25 14.21 -12.56
C GLY A 394 -13.53 14.21 -11.21
N SER A 395 -14.21 13.90 -10.10
CA SER A 395 -13.61 13.78 -8.75
C SER A 395 -13.50 12.33 -8.26
N VAL A 396 -13.79 11.38 -9.13
CA VAL A 396 -13.64 9.94 -8.90
C VAL A 396 -12.94 9.36 -10.12
N ASN A 397 -12.13 8.34 -9.91
CA ASN A 397 -11.39 7.65 -10.96
C ASN A 397 -11.59 6.14 -10.76
N ASP A 398 -12.04 5.41 -11.77
CA ASP A 398 -12.04 3.93 -11.79
C ASP A 398 -10.64 3.48 -12.21
N TYR A 399 -9.87 2.90 -11.29
CA TYR A 399 -8.50 2.48 -11.56
C TYR A 399 -8.46 0.99 -11.92
N PRO A 400 -7.84 0.59 -13.05
CA PRO A 400 -7.71 -0.83 -13.43
C PRO A 400 -6.96 -1.72 -12.43
N ASP A 401 -6.24 -1.10 -11.49
CA ASP A 401 -5.47 -1.76 -10.44
C ASP A 401 -6.21 -1.74 -9.09
N VAL A 402 -7.43 -1.18 -9.03
CA VAL A 402 -8.35 -1.25 -7.89
C VAL A 402 -9.55 -2.09 -8.30
N SER A 403 -9.81 -3.18 -7.58
CA SER A 403 -10.91 -4.11 -7.88
C SER A 403 -12.17 -3.81 -7.07
N ARG A 404 -12.04 -3.02 -5.99
CA ARG A 404 -13.12 -2.81 -5.04
C ARG A 404 -12.94 -1.52 -4.26
N THR A 405 -13.99 -0.71 -4.21
CA THR A 405 -14.12 0.46 -3.31
C THR A 405 -15.51 0.51 -2.69
N GLN A 406 -15.59 0.55 -1.36
CA GLN A 406 -16.84 0.49 -0.61
C GLN A 406 -16.83 1.46 0.60
N GLN A 407 -17.97 2.10 0.84
CA GLN A 407 -18.21 3.04 1.94
C GLN A 407 -18.54 2.31 3.26
N LEU A 408 -17.54 1.63 3.84
CA LEU A 408 -17.70 0.73 4.98
C LEU A 408 -16.96 1.21 6.22
N HIS A 409 -17.60 1.09 7.39
CA HIS A 409 -16.88 1.03 8.67
C HIS A 409 -16.21 -0.32 8.75
N ASN A 410 -14.88 -0.36 8.71
CA ASN A 410 -14.15 -1.61 8.54
C ASN A 410 -12.90 -1.73 9.42
N PHE A 411 -12.47 -2.97 9.62
CA PHE A 411 -11.16 -3.36 10.11
C PHE A 411 -10.71 -4.61 9.36
N GLN A 412 -9.40 -4.86 9.31
CA GLN A 412 -8.86 -6.09 8.71
C GLN A 412 -8.34 -7.04 9.78
N LEU A 413 -8.52 -8.32 9.51
CA LEU A 413 -7.80 -9.41 10.16
C LEU A 413 -6.90 -10.04 9.10
N VAL A 414 -5.58 -9.98 9.30
CA VAL A 414 -4.60 -10.68 8.48
C VAL A 414 -4.18 -11.93 9.22
N ASP A 415 -4.26 -13.08 8.57
CA ASP A 415 -3.81 -14.38 9.08
C ASP A 415 -2.74 -14.96 8.16
N ILE A 416 -1.55 -15.19 8.72
CA ILE A 416 -0.41 -15.77 8.04
C ILE A 416 -0.21 -17.17 8.59
N ASP A 417 -0.46 -18.19 7.77
CA ASP A 417 -0.03 -19.55 8.05
C ASP A 417 1.49 -19.63 7.80
N LEU A 418 2.25 -19.75 8.89
CA LEU A 418 3.70 -19.77 8.81
C LEU A 418 4.21 -21.06 8.16
N GLU A 419 3.48 -22.18 8.22
CA GLU A 419 3.93 -23.45 7.64
C GLU A 419 3.76 -23.46 6.12
N THR A 420 2.63 -22.95 5.62
CA THR A 420 2.27 -23.00 4.19
C THR A 420 2.61 -21.74 3.40
N ASP A 421 3.08 -20.68 4.08
CA ASP A 421 3.28 -19.36 3.48
C ASP A 421 1.99 -18.85 2.79
N GLU A 422 0.82 -19.12 3.38
CA GLU A 422 -0.45 -18.56 2.92
C GLU A 422 -0.80 -17.36 3.79
N VAL A 423 -1.12 -16.24 3.15
CA VAL A 423 -1.69 -15.07 3.82
C VAL A 423 -3.16 -14.99 3.42
N VAL A 424 -4.05 -14.96 4.40
CA VAL A 424 -5.47 -14.67 4.23
C VAL A 424 -5.77 -13.31 4.85
N ILE A 425 -6.35 -12.41 4.06
CA ILE A 425 -6.74 -11.08 4.50
C ILE A 425 -8.26 -11.01 4.47
N GLN A 426 -8.86 -10.68 5.62
CA GLN A 426 -10.29 -10.55 5.77
C GLN A 426 -10.66 -9.13 6.14
N THR A 427 -11.59 -8.53 5.41
CA THR A 427 -12.18 -7.24 5.75
C THR A 427 -13.53 -7.45 6.41
N TRP A 428 -13.63 -7.05 7.68
CA TRP A 428 -14.84 -7.15 8.47
C TRP A 428 -15.46 -5.76 8.63
N SER A 429 -16.78 -5.67 8.55
CA SER A 429 -17.49 -4.39 8.64
C SER A 429 -18.60 -4.40 9.67
N THR A 430 -18.74 -3.29 10.39
CA THR A 430 -19.90 -2.98 11.24
C THR A 430 -20.98 -2.18 10.50
N GLY A 431 -20.98 -2.21 9.17
CA GLY A 431 -21.90 -1.48 8.30
C GLY A 431 -21.38 -0.08 7.97
N ASN A 432 -22.29 0.88 7.87
CA ASN A 432 -21.97 2.31 7.73
C ASN A 432 -22.94 3.15 8.58
N VAL A 433 -22.88 4.49 8.51
CA VAL A 433 -23.75 5.32 9.37
C VAL A 433 -25.24 5.15 9.08
N VAL A 434 -25.60 4.86 7.82
CA VAL A 434 -27.00 4.74 7.37
C VAL A 434 -27.53 3.34 7.64
N ASN A 435 -26.68 2.33 7.49
CA ASN A 435 -26.97 0.92 7.70
C ASN A 435 -25.97 0.30 8.69
N PRO A 436 -26.04 0.66 9.99
CA PRO A 436 -25.14 0.12 11.00
C PRO A 436 -25.54 -1.31 11.35
N LEU A 437 -24.54 -2.19 11.51
CA LEU A 437 -24.75 -3.60 11.83
C LEU A 437 -24.53 -3.86 13.32
N PRO A 438 -25.36 -4.72 13.95
CA PRO A 438 -25.23 -5.04 15.38
C PRO A 438 -24.04 -5.95 15.69
N LYS A 439 -23.49 -6.61 14.66
CA LYS A 439 -22.31 -7.47 14.72
C LYS A 439 -21.53 -7.31 13.41
N PRO A 440 -20.19 -7.46 13.45
CA PRO A 440 -19.40 -7.46 12.23
C PRO A 440 -19.82 -8.58 11.28
N ILE A 441 -19.75 -8.30 9.98
CA ILE A 441 -19.86 -9.29 8.91
C ILE A 441 -18.60 -9.27 8.06
N LEU A 442 -18.23 -10.41 7.50
CA LEU A 442 -17.14 -10.52 6.54
C LEU A 442 -17.61 -9.93 5.19
N MET A 443 -16.94 -8.90 4.71
CA MET A 443 -17.28 -8.19 3.47
C MET A 443 -16.39 -8.58 2.29
N ASP A 444 -15.13 -8.94 2.57
CA ASP A 444 -14.16 -9.32 1.57
C ASP A 444 -13.13 -10.28 2.17
N GLU A 445 -12.64 -11.21 1.37
CA GLU A 445 -11.56 -12.12 1.71
C GLU A 445 -10.70 -12.36 0.47
N PHE A 446 -9.39 -12.19 0.61
CA PHE A 446 -8.43 -12.42 -0.46
C PHE A 446 -7.14 -13.03 0.10
N ARG A 447 -6.37 -13.65 -0.79
CA ARG A 447 -5.30 -14.56 -0.40
C ARG A 447 -4.04 -14.30 -1.20
N LEU A 448 -2.91 -14.60 -0.60
CA LEU A 448 -1.62 -14.55 -1.27
C LEU A 448 -0.76 -15.75 -0.88
N ASN A 449 -0.08 -16.32 -1.85
CA ASN A 449 0.93 -17.35 -1.63
C ASN A 449 2.06 -17.22 -2.65
N LYS A 450 3.30 -17.15 -2.17
CA LYS A 450 4.51 -16.98 -3.01
C LYS A 450 4.90 -18.24 -3.76
N SER A 451 4.49 -19.40 -3.26
CA SER A 451 4.85 -20.69 -3.80
C SER A 451 3.70 -21.28 -4.61
N GLY A 452 4.03 -21.96 -5.71
CA GLY A 452 3.09 -22.83 -6.39
C GLY A 452 3.20 -22.76 -7.90
N ILE A 453 2.21 -23.37 -8.54
CA ILE A 453 2.19 -23.53 -10.00
C ILE A 453 1.47 -22.33 -10.61
N LEU A 454 2.18 -21.64 -11.52
CA LEU A 454 1.64 -20.53 -12.29
C LEU A 454 0.50 -20.98 -13.21
N PRO A 455 -0.43 -20.08 -13.57
CA PRO A 455 -1.44 -20.39 -14.58
C PRO A 455 -0.81 -20.67 -15.94
N ASP A 456 -1.48 -21.49 -16.76
CA ASP A 456 -0.98 -21.85 -18.07
C ASP A 456 -0.93 -20.64 -19.02
N LYS A 457 0.09 -20.60 -19.88
CA LYS A 457 0.24 -19.57 -20.93
C LYS A 457 -0.96 -19.60 -21.88
N PRO A 458 -1.71 -18.51 -22.05
CA PRO A 458 -2.84 -18.47 -22.97
C PRO A 458 -2.40 -18.29 -24.42
N SER A 459 -3.34 -18.54 -25.34
CA SER A 459 -3.30 -17.99 -26.71
C SER A 459 -4.32 -16.87 -26.86
N VAL A 460 -4.02 -15.87 -27.69
CA VAL A 460 -4.98 -14.82 -28.09
C VAL A 460 -5.56 -15.16 -29.47
N ALA A 461 -6.88 -15.04 -29.61
CA ALA A 461 -7.60 -15.11 -30.88
C ALA A 461 -8.24 -13.75 -31.21
N VAL A 462 -8.30 -13.42 -32.50
CA VAL A 462 -8.99 -12.23 -33.04
C VAL A 462 -10.22 -12.69 -33.82
N SER A 463 -11.37 -12.04 -33.65
CA SER A 463 -12.58 -12.32 -34.45
C SER A 463 -12.42 -11.93 -35.93
N THR A 464 -11.60 -10.93 -36.21
CA THR A 464 -11.21 -10.47 -37.55
C THR A 464 -9.77 -9.98 -37.56
N THR A 465 -9.08 -10.11 -38.70
CA THR A 465 -7.74 -9.52 -38.90
C THR A 465 -7.79 -8.14 -39.55
N GLN A 466 -8.99 -7.66 -39.88
CA GLN A 466 -9.27 -6.39 -40.55
C GLN A 466 -10.47 -5.76 -39.83
N LEU A 467 -10.26 -4.64 -39.15
CA LEU A 467 -11.25 -3.94 -38.36
C LEU A 467 -11.59 -2.61 -39.01
N ASP A 468 -12.84 -2.48 -39.49
CA ASP A 468 -13.43 -1.21 -39.90
C ASP A 468 -13.96 -0.49 -38.65
N MET A 469 -13.22 0.48 -38.10
CA MET A 469 -13.57 1.11 -36.81
C MET A 469 -14.88 1.89 -36.83
N GLU A 470 -15.38 2.26 -38.01
CA GLU A 470 -16.65 2.98 -38.15
C GLU A 470 -17.86 2.04 -37.97
N TYR A 471 -17.72 0.75 -38.28
CA TYR A 471 -18.86 -0.16 -38.43
C TYR A 471 -18.73 -1.52 -37.73
N ASP A 472 -17.52 -1.95 -37.40
CA ASP A 472 -17.24 -3.27 -36.87
C ASP A 472 -16.75 -3.19 -35.41
N THR A 473 -16.80 -4.34 -34.72
CA THR A 473 -16.17 -4.52 -33.41
C THR A 473 -15.27 -5.75 -33.46
N LEU A 474 -14.04 -5.61 -32.98
CA LEU A 474 -13.08 -6.70 -32.84
C LEU A 474 -13.19 -7.31 -31.44
N GLU A 475 -13.35 -8.64 -31.39
CA GLU A 475 -13.22 -9.42 -30.15
C GLU A 475 -11.82 -10.02 -30.10
N LEU A 476 -11.09 -9.71 -29.03
CA LEU A 476 -9.87 -10.37 -28.61
C LEU A 476 -10.22 -11.36 -27.49
N SER A 477 -9.92 -12.64 -27.70
CA SER A 477 -10.29 -13.71 -26.75
C SER A 477 -9.08 -14.52 -26.34
N LEU A 478 -8.90 -14.71 -25.02
CA LEU A 478 -7.93 -15.65 -24.49
C LEU A 478 -8.49 -17.08 -24.56
N SER A 479 -7.61 -18.06 -24.72
CA SER A 479 -7.96 -19.49 -24.57
C SER A 479 -8.42 -19.80 -23.16
N ASP A 480 -9.35 -20.74 -22.97
CA ASP A 480 -9.85 -21.17 -21.66
C ASP A 480 -8.78 -21.20 -20.56
N TYR A 481 -9.08 -20.55 -19.42
CA TYR A 481 -8.20 -20.54 -18.26
C TYR A 481 -7.99 -21.96 -17.72
N TYR A 482 -6.75 -22.28 -17.39
CA TYR A 482 -6.40 -23.51 -16.70
C TYR A 482 -5.21 -23.28 -15.77
N SER A 483 -5.28 -23.88 -14.59
CA SER A 483 -4.16 -23.93 -13.65
C SER A 483 -4.13 -25.29 -12.98
N SER A 484 -2.96 -25.94 -12.98
CA SER A 484 -2.79 -27.24 -12.32
C SER A 484 -2.68 -27.15 -10.80
N SER A 485 -2.53 -25.95 -10.23
CA SER A 485 -2.68 -25.72 -8.78
C SER A 485 -4.15 -25.77 -8.34
N GLY A 486 -5.10 -25.61 -9.27
CA GLY A 486 -6.52 -25.50 -8.97
C GLY A 486 -6.96 -24.11 -8.52
N ALA A 487 -6.06 -23.12 -8.51
CA ALA A 487 -6.40 -21.72 -8.25
C ALA A 487 -7.35 -21.18 -9.33
N GLU A 488 -8.30 -20.34 -8.93
CA GLU A 488 -9.25 -19.69 -9.84
C GLU A 488 -8.63 -18.46 -10.53
N MET A 489 -9.17 -18.09 -11.70
CA MET A 489 -8.78 -16.88 -12.40
C MET A 489 -9.29 -15.64 -11.66
N PHE A 490 -8.43 -14.63 -11.50
CA PHE A 490 -8.77 -13.35 -10.89
C PHE A 490 -8.71 -12.19 -11.87
N SER A 491 -7.68 -12.11 -12.72
CA SER A 491 -7.53 -11.01 -13.68
C SER A 491 -7.15 -11.49 -15.08
N THR A 492 -7.41 -10.64 -16.05
CA THR A 492 -6.83 -10.71 -17.39
C THR A 492 -6.12 -9.42 -17.71
N GLU A 493 -5.10 -9.51 -18.57
CA GLU A 493 -4.44 -8.34 -19.13
C GLU A 493 -4.26 -8.52 -20.63
N PHE A 494 -4.62 -7.48 -21.38
CA PHE A 494 -4.41 -7.37 -22.81
C PHE A 494 -3.53 -6.17 -23.11
N VAL A 495 -2.49 -6.39 -23.89
CA VAL A 495 -1.64 -5.33 -24.41
C VAL A 495 -1.76 -5.32 -25.92
N ILE A 496 -2.16 -4.17 -26.46
CA ILE A 496 -2.21 -3.91 -27.90
C ILE A 496 -1.17 -2.84 -28.20
N GLY A 497 -0.30 -3.12 -29.16
CA GLY A 497 0.74 -2.19 -29.58
C GLY A 497 1.04 -2.27 -31.06
N LYS A 498 1.84 -1.33 -31.54
CA LYS A 498 2.32 -1.36 -32.92
C LYS A 498 3.40 -2.45 -33.07
N PRO A 499 3.50 -3.09 -34.26
CA PRO A 499 4.65 -3.93 -34.58
C PRO A 499 5.96 -3.16 -34.40
N ASN A 500 7.04 -3.89 -34.13
CA ASN A 500 8.36 -3.31 -34.00
C ASN A 500 8.71 -2.57 -35.31
N PRO A 501 8.97 -1.25 -35.27
CA PRO A 501 9.17 -0.44 -36.46
C PRO A 501 10.46 -0.81 -37.22
N TYR A 502 11.39 -1.52 -36.59
CA TYR A 502 12.65 -1.94 -37.19
C TYR A 502 12.57 -3.31 -37.86
N THR A 503 11.84 -4.25 -37.25
CA THR A 503 11.72 -5.63 -37.76
C THR A 503 10.43 -5.85 -38.55
N ASN A 504 9.45 -4.95 -38.42
CA ASN A 504 8.06 -5.11 -38.86
C ASN A 504 7.41 -6.40 -38.36
N LYS A 505 7.97 -7.00 -37.30
CA LYS A 505 7.42 -8.18 -36.65
C LYS A 505 6.53 -7.78 -35.48
N CYS A 506 5.69 -8.73 -35.09
CA CYS A 506 4.75 -8.57 -33.99
C CYS A 506 5.47 -8.67 -32.63
N GLU A 507 6.40 -7.76 -32.40
CA GLU A 507 7.22 -7.61 -31.21
C GLU A 507 6.78 -6.29 -30.59
N ILE A 508 5.82 -6.33 -29.67
CA ILE A 508 5.23 -5.11 -29.10
C ILE A 508 6.31 -4.37 -28.30
N ASN A 509 6.83 -3.28 -28.88
CA ASN A 509 7.81 -2.40 -28.22
C ASN A 509 7.13 -1.21 -27.52
N THR A 510 5.97 -0.79 -28.03
CA THR A 510 5.19 0.33 -27.50
C THR A 510 3.72 -0.08 -27.46
N ALA A 511 3.14 -0.11 -26.25
CA ALA A 511 1.71 -0.32 -26.07
C ALA A 511 0.93 0.94 -26.49
N GLU A 512 -0.11 0.75 -27.30
CA GLU A 512 -1.13 1.77 -27.59
C GLU A 512 -2.30 1.70 -26.62
N LEU A 513 -2.64 0.47 -26.21
CA LEU A 513 -3.63 0.17 -25.20
C LEU A 513 -3.09 -0.92 -24.26
N ASN A 514 -3.32 -0.73 -22.96
CA ASN A 514 -3.12 -1.75 -21.95
C ASN A 514 -4.38 -1.82 -21.09
N VAL A 515 -5.07 -2.96 -21.12
CA VAL A 515 -6.33 -3.17 -20.41
C VAL A 515 -6.16 -4.33 -19.44
N LYS A 516 -6.33 -4.07 -18.15
CA LYS A 516 -6.53 -5.12 -17.14
C LYS A 516 -7.98 -5.08 -16.69
N ARG A 517 -8.51 -6.28 -16.46
CA ARG A 517 -9.82 -6.47 -15.87
C ARG A 517 -9.69 -7.50 -14.77
N ASP A 518 -10.30 -7.20 -13.63
CA ASP A 518 -10.48 -8.14 -12.53
C ASP A 518 -11.86 -8.78 -12.63
N ILE A 519 -12.02 -9.96 -12.04
CA ILE A 519 -13.29 -10.69 -12.05
C ILE A 519 -14.42 -9.89 -11.39
N GLU A 520 -14.06 -8.98 -10.50
CA GLU A 520 -14.93 -7.96 -9.92
C GLU A 520 -14.35 -6.56 -10.14
N ASN A 521 -15.22 -5.58 -10.32
CA ASN A 521 -14.90 -4.16 -10.23
C ASN A 521 -16.00 -3.45 -9.43
N ILE A 522 -15.88 -3.41 -8.10
CA ILE A 522 -16.85 -2.77 -7.22
C ILE A 522 -16.61 -1.25 -7.21
N PHE A 523 -17.34 -0.52 -8.06
CA PHE A 523 -17.21 0.92 -8.24
C PHE A 523 -18.58 1.61 -8.25
N GLY A 524 -18.83 2.49 -7.28
CA GLY A 524 -20.14 3.12 -7.08
C GLY A 524 -21.05 2.37 -6.11
N ALA A 525 -22.26 2.92 -5.91
CA ALA A 525 -23.23 2.38 -4.95
C ALA A 525 -24.67 2.71 -5.37
N GLU A 526 -25.63 1.90 -4.91
CA GLU A 526 -27.07 2.13 -5.13
C GLU A 526 -27.61 3.26 -4.24
N SER A 527 -27.03 3.44 -3.04
CA SER A 527 -27.41 4.48 -2.08
C SER A 527 -26.37 4.59 -0.96
N ASP A 528 -26.52 5.54 -0.03
CA ASP A 528 -25.68 5.63 1.18
C ASP A 528 -25.85 4.43 2.14
N ALA A 529 -26.95 3.67 2.02
CA ALA A 529 -27.19 2.47 2.84
C ALA A 529 -26.53 1.21 2.26
N ASP A 530 -26.00 1.30 1.04
CA ASP A 530 -25.39 0.19 0.32
C ASP A 530 -24.05 -0.17 0.94
N LEU A 531 -23.89 -1.46 1.24
CA LEU A 531 -22.68 -2.07 1.78
C LEU A 531 -21.96 -2.93 0.75
N GLU A 532 -22.63 -3.34 -0.34
CA GLU A 532 -22.11 -4.27 -1.33
C GLU A 532 -21.41 -3.52 -2.47
N GLY A 533 -21.94 -2.37 -2.86
CA GLY A 533 -21.47 -1.63 -4.03
C GLY A 533 -21.93 -2.25 -5.35
N ILE A 534 -21.48 -1.67 -6.47
CA ILE A 534 -21.89 -2.10 -7.82
C ILE A 534 -20.71 -2.69 -8.56
N ASP A 535 -20.81 -3.98 -8.87
CA ASP A 535 -19.82 -4.68 -9.68
C ASP A 535 -20.02 -4.38 -11.18
N ARG A 536 -19.07 -3.65 -11.77
CA ARG A 536 -19.05 -3.27 -13.19
C ARG A 536 -18.66 -4.41 -14.11
N ASN A 537 -17.97 -5.42 -13.59
CA ASN A 537 -17.60 -6.63 -14.34
C ASN A 537 -18.58 -7.78 -14.12
N LYS A 538 -19.68 -7.54 -13.39
CA LYS A 538 -20.71 -8.55 -13.18
C LYS A 538 -21.29 -9.02 -14.50
N ASP A 539 -21.37 -10.34 -14.65
CA ASP A 539 -21.87 -11.03 -15.84
C ASP A 539 -21.03 -10.77 -17.12
N GLN A 540 -19.85 -10.16 -16.99
CA GLN A 540 -18.91 -9.91 -18.08
C GLN A 540 -17.85 -11.02 -18.18
N ASP A 541 -17.52 -11.42 -19.40
CA ASP A 541 -16.42 -12.37 -19.66
C ASP A 541 -15.10 -11.61 -19.80
N ILE A 542 -14.36 -11.51 -18.70
CA ILE A 542 -13.08 -10.77 -18.67
C ILE A 542 -11.98 -11.43 -19.52
N SER A 543 -12.16 -12.68 -19.96
CA SER A 543 -11.25 -13.33 -20.93
C SER A 543 -11.38 -12.76 -22.35
N LYS A 544 -12.27 -11.77 -22.52
CA LYS A 544 -12.52 -11.07 -23.76
C LYS A 544 -12.30 -9.57 -23.61
N LEU A 545 -11.75 -8.97 -24.66
CA LEU A 545 -11.65 -7.53 -24.85
C LEU A 545 -12.29 -7.16 -26.18
N TYR A 546 -13.10 -6.10 -26.19
CA TYR A 546 -13.75 -5.59 -27.38
C TYR A 546 -13.12 -4.25 -27.77
N ILE A 547 -12.86 -4.06 -29.07
CA ILE A 547 -12.37 -2.80 -29.66
C ILE A 547 -13.39 -2.35 -30.70
N GLY A 548 -13.89 -1.13 -30.58
CA GLY A 548 -15.09 -0.63 -31.25
C GLY A 548 -16.16 -0.25 -30.23
N THR A 549 -17.39 -0.03 -30.70
CA THR A 549 -18.47 0.57 -29.88
C THR A 549 -19.74 -0.29 -29.79
N ASP A 550 -19.82 -1.44 -30.48
CA ASP A 550 -21.00 -2.33 -30.43
C ASP A 550 -20.76 -3.49 -29.44
N HIS A 551 -20.75 -3.16 -28.14
CA HIS A 551 -20.59 -4.14 -27.06
C HIS A 551 -21.29 -3.75 -25.75
N ASP A 552 -21.51 -4.73 -24.86
CA ASP A 552 -22.19 -4.54 -23.57
C ASP A 552 -21.25 -4.15 -22.41
N PHE A 553 -19.94 -3.97 -22.65
CA PHE A 553 -19.00 -3.47 -21.66
C PHE A 553 -19.17 -1.96 -21.40
N TYR A 554 -18.86 -1.52 -20.19
CA TYR A 554 -19.04 -0.13 -19.73
C TYR A 554 -17.93 0.85 -20.20
N VAL A 555 -16.94 0.36 -20.97
CA VAL A 555 -15.87 1.19 -21.55
C VAL A 555 -15.67 0.78 -23.00
N ASP A 556 -15.77 1.75 -23.91
CA ASP A 556 -15.41 1.59 -25.31
C ASP A 556 -13.91 1.80 -25.49
N TYR A 557 -13.27 0.91 -26.26
CA TYR A 557 -11.87 1.06 -26.66
C TYR A 557 -11.76 1.27 -28.15
N GLU A 558 -11.10 2.34 -28.54
CA GLU A 558 -10.90 2.68 -29.94
C GLU A 558 -9.41 2.81 -30.26
N LEU A 559 -9.05 2.53 -31.52
CA LEU A 559 -7.68 2.59 -32.01
C LEU A 559 -7.60 3.40 -33.30
N PRO A 560 -6.55 4.22 -33.49
CA PRO A 560 -6.33 4.91 -34.75
C PRO A 560 -5.97 3.94 -35.89
N ASP A 561 -6.03 4.40 -37.13
CA ASP A 561 -5.66 3.60 -38.29
C ASP A 561 -4.25 2.98 -38.18
N GLY A 562 -4.12 1.76 -38.71
CA GLY A 562 -2.85 1.08 -38.93
C GLY A 562 -2.79 -0.36 -38.42
N ASN A 563 -1.59 -0.90 -38.44
CA ASN A 563 -1.28 -2.29 -38.09
C ASN A 563 -0.95 -2.46 -36.60
N TYR A 564 -1.51 -3.50 -35.98
CA TYR A 564 -1.41 -3.77 -34.55
C TYR A 564 -1.07 -5.21 -34.23
N CYS A 565 -0.62 -5.41 -32.99
CA CYS A 565 -0.30 -6.66 -32.35
C CYS A 565 -0.96 -6.70 -30.97
N ALA A 566 -1.59 -7.82 -30.63
CA ALA A 566 -2.18 -8.07 -29.33
C ALA A 566 -1.52 -9.28 -28.65
N ILE A 567 -1.25 -9.15 -27.36
CA ILE A 567 -0.90 -10.25 -26.44
C ILE A 567 -1.83 -10.18 -25.23
N GLY A 568 -1.94 -11.29 -24.50
CA GLY A 568 -2.59 -11.27 -23.20
C GLY A 568 -2.09 -12.34 -22.24
N ARG A 569 -2.48 -12.20 -20.97
CA ARG A 569 -2.10 -13.08 -19.86
C ARG A 569 -3.22 -13.17 -18.82
N TYR A 570 -3.14 -14.19 -17.96
CA TYR A 570 -4.04 -14.43 -16.83
C TYR A 570 -3.35 -14.18 -15.50
N ARG A 571 -4.09 -13.68 -14.51
CA ARG A 571 -3.70 -13.69 -13.09
C ARG A 571 -4.62 -14.61 -12.31
N ASP A 572 -4.07 -15.42 -11.42
CA ASP A 572 -4.88 -16.22 -10.48
C ASP A 572 -5.26 -15.44 -9.21
N GLU A 573 -6.16 -16.01 -8.41
CA GLU A 573 -6.60 -15.46 -7.12
C GLU A 573 -5.48 -15.30 -6.09
N LEU A 574 -4.35 -16.00 -6.28
CA LEU A 574 -3.12 -15.87 -5.49
C LEU A 574 -2.15 -14.82 -6.05
N GLN A 575 -2.63 -14.03 -7.02
CA GLN A 575 -1.97 -12.90 -7.66
C GLN A 575 -0.75 -13.23 -8.53
N ARG A 576 -0.70 -14.44 -9.11
CA ARG A 576 0.40 -14.86 -9.97
C ARG A 576 0.00 -14.76 -11.44
N TRP A 577 0.84 -14.12 -12.23
CA TRP A 577 0.65 -14.02 -13.67
C TRP A 577 1.08 -15.31 -14.39
N SER A 578 0.31 -15.69 -15.42
CA SER A 578 0.79 -16.57 -16.48
C SER A 578 1.85 -15.87 -17.31
N ALA A 579 2.63 -16.64 -18.07
CA ALA A 579 3.40 -16.06 -19.16
C ALA A 579 2.47 -15.37 -20.18
N TRP A 580 2.99 -14.37 -20.90
CA TRP A 580 2.30 -13.74 -22.01
C TRP A 580 2.06 -14.71 -23.17
N SER A 581 0.92 -14.55 -23.85
CA SER A 581 0.61 -15.26 -25.08
C SER A 581 1.60 -14.95 -26.21
N GLU A 582 1.59 -15.79 -27.24
CA GLU A 582 2.12 -15.38 -28.54
C GLU A 582 1.32 -14.20 -29.11
N PRO A 583 1.98 -13.28 -29.83
CA PRO A 583 1.34 -12.09 -30.37
C PRO A 583 0.51 -12.41 -31.61
N THR A 584 -0.67 -11.78 -31.71
CA THR A 584 -1.58 -11.89 -32.85
C THR A 584 -1.78 -10.53 -33.53
N SER A 585 -1.70 -10.50 -34.85
CA SER A 585 -1.78 -9.25 -35.63
C SER A 585 -3.16 -8.99 -36.23
N PHE A 586 -3.54 -7.72 -36.31
CA PHE A 586 -4.72 -7.24 -37.02
C PHE A 586 -4.48 -5.80 -37.54
N ASP A 587 -5.25 -5.39 -38.54
CA ASP A 587 -5.21 -4.02 -39.08
C ASP A 587 -6.51 -3.28 -38.78
N VAL A 588 -6.38 -1.98 -38.58
CA VAL A 588 -7.46 -1.02 -38.29
C VAL A 588 -7.52 0.01 -39.41
N TYR A 589 -8.73 0.30 -39.89
CA TYR A 589 -8.99 1.34 -40.90
C TYR A 589 -10.32 2.06 -40.64
N ASN A 590 -10.51 3.23 -41.27
CA ASN A 590 -11.68 4.12 -41.10
C ASN A 590 -11.90 4.55 -39.64
N SER A 591 -10.83 4.76 -38.88
CA SER A 591 -10.92 5.30 -37.53
C SER A 591 -10.96 6.84 -37.54
N ASP A 592 -11.91 7.41 -36.80
CA ASP A 592 -11.93 8.84 -36.47
C ASP A 592 -11.00 9.19 -35.29
N VAL A 593 -10.44 8.19 -34.60
CA VAL A 593 -9.42 8.40 -33.56
C VAL A 593 -8.11 8.84 -34.17
N GLU A 594 -7.60 9.98 -33.71
CA GLU A 594 -6.29 10.48 -34.09
C GLU A 594 -5.16 9.65 -33.46
N PRO A 595 -4.08 9.35 -34.21
CA PRO A 595 -2.90 8.73 -33.65
C PRO A 595 -2.36 9.54 -32.47
N LYS A 596 -2.03 8.87 -31.36
CA LYS A 596 -1.35 9.52 -30.24
C LYS A 596 0.03 10.02 -30.72
N LEU A 597 0.17 11.32 -30.89
CA LEU A 597 1.43 11.96 -31.24
C LEU A 597 2.27 12.11 -29.97
N PHE A 598 3.55 11.74 -30.04
CA PHE A 598 4.50 12.03 -28.96
C PHE A 598 4.78 13.54 -28.95
N GLU A 599 4.17 14.26 -28.01
CA GLU A 599 4.54 15.64 -27.70
C GLU A 599 5.66 15.66 -26.66
N ALA A 600 6.87 16.03 -27.09
CA ALA A 600 7.96 16.34 -26.17
C ALA A 600 7.81 17.81 -25.70
N ILE A 601 7.42 18.01 -24.45
CA ILE A 601 7.35 19.35 -23.84
C ILE A 601 8.71 19.67 -23.21
N ILE A 602 9.36 20.73 -23.69
CA ILE A 602 10.58 21.28 -23.10
C ILE A 602 10.17 22.54 -22.30
N ALA A 603 10.23 22.52 -20.96
CA ALA A 603 9.99 23.73 -20.16
C ALA A 603 11.31 24.36 -19.72
N LEU A 604 11.57 25.60 -20.12
CA LEU A 604 12.78 26.32 -19.71
C LEU A 604 12.47 27.17 -18.46
N PRO A 605 13.22 27.03 -17.36
CA PRO A 605 13.09 27.93 -16.22
C PRO A 605 13.59 29.32 -16.62
N LEU A 606 12.72 30.33 -16.51
CA LEU A 606 13.10 31.72 -16.67
C LEU A 606 13.76 32.22 -15.40
N LYS A 607 14.72 33.13 -15.57
CA LYS A 607 15.59 33.69 -14.52
C LYS A 607 14.77 34.25 -13.33
N GLU A 608 15.22 33.92 -12.13
CA GLU A 608 14.80 34.49 -10.84
C GLU A 608 14.94 36.02 -10.85
N ASP A 609 13.82 36.74 -10.71
CA ASP A 609 13.74 38.08 -10.06
C ASP A 609 12.30 38.67 -10.01
N LEU A 610 11.24 37.88 -10.17
CA LEU A 610 9.87 38.36 -9.94
C LEU A 610 9.12 37.40 -9.03
N GLU A 611 8.62 37.96 -7.93
CA GLU A 611 7.67 37.40 -6.95
C GLU A 611 6.68 36.38 -7.54
N PRO A 612 6.22 35.38 -6.77
CA PRO A 612 5.35 34.32 -7.24
C PRO A 612 3.93 34.88 -7.46
N SER A 613 3.72 35.54 -8.60
CA SER A 613 2.40 35.85 -9.13
C SER A 613 2.25 35.16 -10.47
N PHE A 614 1.48 34.07 -10.46
CA PHE A 614 0.88 33.37 -11.59
C PHE A 614 1.15 33.96 -12.99
N ALA A 615 2.04 33.32 -13.75
CA ALA A 615 2.01 33.29 -15.21
C ALA A 615 2.67 31.98 -15.69
N LYS A 616 1.83 31.00 -16.03
CA LYS A 616 2.22 29.81 -16.81
C LYS A 616 2.24 30.23 -18.28
N ASP A 617 3.40 30.55 -18.83
CA ASP A 617 3.54 30.69 -20.27
C ASP A 617 4.02 29.35 -20.83
N VAL A 618 3.09 28.64 -21.49
CA VAL A 618 3.33 27.33 -22.10
C VAL A 618 3.75 27.54 -23.56
N LEU A 619 4.82 26.87 -23.98
CA LEU A 619 5.27 26.80 -25.37
C LEU A 619 5.04 25.37 -25.87
N THR A 620 4.37 25.22 -27.00
CA THR A 620 4.28 23.94 -27.73
C THR A 620 5.34 23.94 -28.83
N TYR A 621 6.13 22.86 -28.92
CA TYR A 621 7.17 22.70 -29.94
C TYR A 621 6.77 21.63 -30.96
N PHE A 622 7.13 21.87 -32.22
CA PHE A 622 6.94 20.94 -33.33
C PHE A 622 8.29 20.72 -34.00
N VAL A 623 8.64 19.45 -34.26
CA VAL A 623 9.80 19.10 -35.08
C VAL A 623 9.33 18.92 -36.51
N GLU A 624 9.63 19.87 -37.37
CA GLU A 624 9.28 19.83 -38.79
C GLU A 624 10.52 19.44 -39.62
N GLY A 625 10.44 18.30 -40.33
CA GLY A 625 11.45 17.87 -41.30
C GLY A 625 11.62 16.35 -41.44
N ASP A 626 12.41 15.93 -42.42
CA ASP A 626 12.79 14.53 -42.63
C ASP A 626 13.70 14.04 -41.48
N TYR A 627 13.42 12.85 -40.97
CA TYR A 627 14.23 12.15 -39.99
C TYR A 627 14.53 10.73 -40.46
N GLU A 628 15.69 10.21 -40.09
CA GLU A 628 16.09 8.82 -40.35
C GLU A 628 16.86 8.28 -39.15
N PHE A 629 16.76 6.98 -38.90
CA PHE A 629 17.61 6.32 -37.91
C PHE A 629 18.87 5.78 -38.60
N VAL A 630 20.04 6.19 -38.11
CA VAL A 630 21.35 5.78 -38.65
C VAL A 630 22.06 4.89 -37.66
N GLN A 631 22.71 3.84 -38.14
CA GLN A 631 23.50 2.94 -37.30
C GLN A 631 24.87 3.52 -36.98
N ASP A 632 25.10 3.80 -35.69
CA ASP A 632 26.38 4.25 -35.14
C ASP A 632 27.17 3.05 -34.56
N PRO A 633 28.46 2.88 -34.91
CA PRO A 633 29.24 1.70 -34.55
C PRO A 633 29.56 1.57 -33.05
N GLU A 634 29.39 2.61 -32.24
CA GLU A 634 29.54 2.56 -30.78
C GLU A 634 28.18 2.56 -30.05
N ARG A 635 27.16 3.19 -30.64
CA ARG A 635 25.92 3.56 -29.93
C ARG A 635 24.67 2.83 -30.41
N GLY A 636 24.73 2.10 -31.52
CA GLY A 636 23.56 1.50 -32.15
C GLY A 636 22.76 2.52 -32.97
N SER A 637 21.45 2.29 -33.15
CA SER A 637 20.58 3.15 -33.96
C SER A 637 20.36 4.52 -33.32
N VAL A 638 20.72 5.59 -34.01
CA VAL A 638 20.58 6.98 -33.58
C VAL A 638 19.59 7.71 -34.50
N LEU A 639 18.62 8.43 -33.92
CA LEU A 639 17.73 9.32 -34.68
C LEU A 639 18.52 10.53 -35.21
N HIS A 640 18.68 10.60 -36.52
CA HIS A 640 19.16 11.78 -37.24
C HIS A 640 17.97 12.60 -37.75
N THR A 641 17.88 13.85 -37.35
CA THR A 641 16.94 14.82 -37.92
C THR A 641 17.67 15.75 -38.90
N GLY A 642 17.02 16.17 -40.00
CA GLY A 642 17.55 17.24 -40.85
C GLY A 642 18.69 16.82 -41.79
N TYR A 643 18.71 15.55 -42.21
CA TYR A 643 19.80 15.02 -43.02
C TYR A 643 19.88 15.64 -44.44
N ASN A 644 18.79 16.27 -44.93
CA ASN A 644 18.73 16.91 -46.25
C ASN A 644 18.24 18.37 -46.25
N GLN A 645 17.76 18.91 -45.12
CA GLN A 645 17.31 20.30 -44.93
C GLN A 645 17.45 20.71 -43.44
N GLU A 646 17.42 22.01 -43.13
CA GLU A 646 17.34 22.48 -41.73
C GLU A 646 16.13 21.83 -41.01
N THR A 647 16.38 21.11 -39.93
CA THR A 647 15.32 20.76 -38.97
C THR A 647 14.83 22.05 -38.35
N LYS A 648 13.56 22.41 -38.60
CA LYS A 648 12.94 23.53 -37.92
C LYS A 648 12.23 23.02 -36.69
N ILE A 649 12.70 23.48 -35.55
CA ILE A 649 11.93 23.41 -34.30
C ILE A 649 11.08 24.67 -34.29
N SER A 650 9.83 24.51 -34.69
CA SER A 650 8.83 25.58 -34.69
C SER A 650 8.17 25.61 -33.30
N TYR A 651 7.85 26.80 -32.80
CA TYR A 651 7.14 26.96 -31.54
C TYR A 651 5.97 27.94 -31.72
N VAL A 652 4.90 27.75 -30.96
CA VAL A 652 3.77 28.68 -30.92
C VAL A 652 3.64 29.22 -29.49
N PRO A 653 3.86 30.53 -29.27
CA PRO A 653 3.54 31.14 -27.99
C PRO A 653 2.02 31.22 -27.85
N LEU A 654 1.49 30.76 -26.71
CA LEU A 654 0.06 30.86 -26.41
C LEU A 654 -0.38 32.30 -26.05
N ALA A 655 0.58 33.21 -25.80
CA ALA A 655 0.33 34.63 -25.54
C ALA A 655 0.71 35.52 -26.74
N PRO A 656 -0.18 36.43 -27.23
CA PRO A 656 0.04 37.22 -28.45
C PRO A 656 1.16 38.28 -28.38
N ASP A 657 1.70 38.56 -27.20
CA ASP A 657 2.71 39.59 -26.94
C ASP A 657 4.17 39.08 -26.95
N LEU A 658 4.37 37.77 -27.14
CA LEU A 658 5.67 37.08 -27.15
C LEU A 658 6.18 36.76 -28.57
N ASP A 659 6.17 37.75 -29.46
CA ASP A 659 6.33 37.56 -30.91
C ASP A 659 7.77 37.30 -31.41
N THR A 660 8.81 37.20 -30.55
CA THR A 660 10.19 36.80 -30.96
C THR A 660 11.05 36.21 -29.82
N PRO A 661 11.96 35.23 -30.11
CA PRO A 661 12.85 34.59 -29.11
C PRO A 661 13.80 35.56 -28.39
N ASN A 662 14.25 36.59 -29.11
CA ASN A 662 15.31 37.49 -28.63
C ASN A 662 14.87 38.42 -27.49
N LYS A 663 13.56 38.57 -27.24
CA LYS A 663 13.08 39.40 -26.13
C LYS A 663 13.32 38.79 -24.74
N TRP A 664 13.58 37.49 -24.64
CA TRP A 664 13.62 36.77 -23.37
C TRP A 664 14.85 35.87 -23.17
N LEU A 665 15.48 35.35 -24.23
CA LEU A 665 16.69 34.52 -24.10
C LEU A 665 18.00 35.34 -24.00
N GLY A 666 17.95 36.65 -24.29
CA GLY A 666 19.15 37.46 -24.50
C GLY A 666 19.82 37.17 -25.86
N ASP A 667 20.79 38.00 -26.25
CA ASP A 667 21.47 37.91 -27.55
C ASP A 667 22.48 36.75 -27.67
N ASP A 668 22.60 35.90 -26.64
CA ASP A 668 23.58 34.81 -26.60
C ASP A 668 23.01 33.53 -27.22
N GLN A 669 23.73 32.99 -28.21
CA GLN A 669 23.38 31.75 -28.90
C GLN A 669 23.35 30.57 -27.92
N ILE A 670 22.17 29.97 -27.74
CA ILE A 670 22.05 28.65 -27.12
C ILE A 670 22.27 27.60 -28.21
N THR A 671 23.30 26.77 -28.06
CA THR A 671 23.47 25.56 -28.88
C THR A 671 23.06 24.36 -28.03
N PHE A 672 22.18 23.51 -28.54
CA PHE A 672 21.85 22.22 -27.91
C PHE A 672 22.11 21.08 -28.89
N SER A 673 22.35 19.88 -28.36
CA SER A 673 22.46 18.63 -29.12
C SER A 673 21.56 17.61 -28.43
N VAL A 674 20.76 16.90 -29.22
CA VAL A 674 19.80 15.90 -28.75
C VAL A 674 20.37 14.50 -29.00
N TRP A 675 20.33 13.65 -27.98
CA TRP A 675 20.64 12.22 -28.10
C TRP A 675 19.55 11.43 -27.36
N LEU A 676 18.97 10.44 -28.03
CA LEU A 676 17.99 9.50 -27.46
C LEU A 676 18.58 8.09 -27.54
N LYS A 677 18.52 7.36 -26.43
CA LYS A 677 18.75 5.91 -26.39
C LYS A 677 17.67 5.29 -25.49
N PRO A 678 16.77 4.46 -26.00
CA PRO A 678 15.85 3.69 -25.16
C PRO A 678 16.28 2.22 -25.14
N ASP A 679 16.38 1.60 -23.96
CA ASP A 679 16.29 0.13 -23.85
C ASP A 679 15.74 -0.37 -22.49
N SER A 680 15.49 0.47 -21.46
CA SER A 680 14.89 -0.03 -20.21
C SER A 680 14.31 1.05 -19.27
N ILE A 681 13.34 0.71 -18.42
CA ILE A 681 12.56 1.62 -17.55
C ILE A 681 13.29 2.24 -16.35
N GLY A 682 14.61 2.09 -16.31
CA GLY A 682 15.49 3.03 -15.62
C GLY A 682 15.79 4.32 -16.40
N ASP A 683 15.34 4.46 -17.65
CA ASP A 683 15.77 5.54 -18.55
C ASP A 683 14.96 6.83 -18.37
N TRP A 684 15.16 7.49 -17.22
CA TRP A 684 15.27 8.94 -17.22
C TRP A 684 16.57 9.30 -17.95
N GLY A 685 16.50 10.00 -19.09
CA GLY A 685 17.64 10.69 -19.66
C GLY A 685 17.80 12.07 -19.03
N CYS A 686 18.66 12.21 -18.02
CA CYS A 686 19.04 13.53 -17.53
C CYS A 686 20.05 14.19 -18.49
N TYR A 687 19.79 15.44 -18.85
CA TYR A 687 20.62 16.31 -19.69
C TYR A 687 21.88 16.74 -18.93
N MET A 688 23.08 16.54 -19.50
CA MET A 688 24.31 17.23 -19.07
C MET A 688 25.00 17.91 -20.26
N GLY A 689 24.77 19.20 -20.41
CA GLY A 689 25.67 20.09 -21.15
C GLY A 689 26.67 20.74 -20.17
N ASN A 690 27.97 20.59 -20.42
CA ASN A 690 29.00 21.24 -19.62
C ASN A 690 29.14 22.73 -20.02
N GLY A 691 28.99 23.64 -19.05
CA GLY A 691 29.30 25.06 -19.19
C GLY A 691 29.15 25.80 -17.86
N LEU A 692 30.28 26.23 -17.27
CA LEU A 692 30.38 27.09 -16.07
C LEU A 692 29.40 28.28 -16.15
N ARG A 693 28.60 28.67 -15.14
CA ARG A 693 28.79 28.70 -13.68
C ARG A 693 27.42 28.65 -12.98
N THR A 694 27.36 27.77 -11.98
CA THR A 694 26.68 27.90 -10.67
C THR A 694 25.15 27.95 -10.61
N LYS A 695 24.63 26.82 -10.10
CA LYS A 695 23.46 26.64 -9.22
C LYS A 695 22.09 26.91 -9.83
N SER A 696 21.48 25.80 -10.23
CA SER A 696 20.07 25.38 -10.07
C SER A 696 19.67 24.59 -11.31
N GLY A 697 19.76 23.26 -11.22
CA GLY A 697 19.26 22.35 -12.25
C GLY A 697 17.79 22.08 -12.00
N PHE A 698 16.96 22.16 -13.04
CA PHE A 698 15.53 21.86 -12.98
C PHE A 698 15.22 20.57 -13.75
N CYS A 699 14.24 19.81 -13.26
CA CYS A 699 13.80 18.54 -13.79
C CYS A 699 12.60 18.74 -14.73
N LEU A 700 12.59 18.08 -15.90
CA LEU A 700 11.45 18.04 -16.80
C LEU A 700 11.02 16.58 -16.97
N GLY A 701 9.88 16.23 -16.38
CA GLY A 701 9.22 14.95 -16.62
C GLY A 701 8.30 15.04 -17.83
N SER A 702 8.24 13.97 -18.63
CA SER A 702 7.10 13.69 -19.49
C SER A 702 5.99 13.03 -18.65
N ARG A 703 4.74 13.46 -18.86
CA ARG A 703 3.57 12.68 -18.41
C ARG A 703 3.34 11.57 -19.44
N GLN A 704 3.23 10.35 -18.92
CA GLN A 704 2.76 9.12 -19.56
C GLN A 704 3.69 8.45 -20.59
N ARG A 705 3.73 7.11 -20.48
CA ARG A 705 4.55 6.12 -21.23
C ARG A 705 6.00 6.14 -20.73
N THR A 706 6.51 5.15 -20.00
CA THR A 706 6.47 3.70 -20.22
C THR A 706 7.10 3.09 -18.96
N MET A 707 6.49 2.08 -18.32
CA MET A 707 7.09 1.17 -17.32
C MET A 707 7.06 -0.31 -17.78
N TRP A 708 6.69 -0.54 -19.04
CA TRP A 708 6.15 -1.83 -19.49
C TRP A 708 7.06 -2.64 -20.45
N ALA A 709 7.96 -2.02 -21.20
CA ALA A 709 8.78 -2.72 -22.20
C ALA A 709 9.83 -3.67 -21.59
N THR A 710 10.31 -3.39 -20.37
CA THR A 710 11.28 -4.24 -19.66
C THR A 710 10.65 -5.39 -18.91
N GLY A 711 9.44 -5.23 -18.37
CA GLY A 711 8.74 -6.31 -17.67
C GLY A 711 8.43 -7.46 -18.62
N ILE A 712 7.84 -7.16 -19.78
CA ILE A 712 7.50 -8.18 -20.79
C ILE A 712 8.76 -8.86 -21.34
N ALA A 713 9.85 -8.13 -21.55
CA ALA A 713 11.10 -8.69 -22.05
C ALA A 713 11.86 -9.52 -20.99
N ALA A 714 11.84 -9.11 -19.73
CA ALA A 714 12.45 -9.84 -18.62
C ALA A 714 11.66 -11.11 -18.27
N GLU A 715 10.33 -11.05 -18.21
CA GLU A 715 9.45 -12.21 -17.98
C GLU A 715 9.54 -13.25 -19.11
N ARG A 716 9.68 -12.81 -20.38
CA ARG A 716 9.96 -13.71 -21.51
C ARG A 716 11.32 -14.39 -21.42
N ALA A 717 12.32 -13.73 -20.84
CA ALA A 717 13.64 -14.32 -20.61
C ALA A 717 13.62 -15.35 -19.47
N GLU A 718 12.87 -15.10 -18.40
CA GLU A 718 12.73 -16.02 -17.26
C GLU A 718 11.87 -17.26 -17.58
N SER A 719 10.88 -17.13 -18.47
CA SER A 719 10.02 -18.24 -18.92
C SER A 719 10.65 -19.18 -19.96
N GLY A 720 11.93 -18.99 -20.32
CA GLY A 720 12.70 -19.93 -21.13
C GLY A 720 12.55 -19.78 -22.64
N ASP A 721 11.99 -18.67 -23.14
CA ASP A 721 11.96 -18.34 -24.58
C ASP A 721 13.36 -17.90 -25.06
N HIS A 722 14.23 -18.87 -25.35
CA HIS A 722 15.62 -18.66 -25.79
C HIS A 722 15.80 -18.15 -27.24
N GLU A 723 14.75 -17.65 -27.92
CA GLU A 723 14.91 -17.02 -29.24
C GLU A 723 15.19 -15.50 -29.20
N VAL A 724 15.17 -14.88 -28.01
CA VAL A 724 15.74 -13.53 -27.84
C VAL A 724 17.19 -13.70 -27.42
N SER A 725 18.14 -13.47 -28.34
CA SER A 725 19.58 -13.52 -28.01
C SER A 725 19.91 -12.52 -26.89
N PRO A 726 20.26 -12.97 -25.67
CA PRO A 726 20.77 -12.09 -24.66
C PRO A 726 22.26 -11.90 -24.94
N ILE A 727 22.68 -10.69 -25.28
CA ILE A 727 24.11 -10.36 -25.30
C ILE A 727 24.56 -10.25 -23.84
N PHE A 728 24.88 -11.39 -23.23
CA PHE A 728 25.65 -11.43 -22.00
C PHE A 728 27.09 -10.98 -22.29
N VAL A 729 27.55 -9.94 -21.62
CA VAL A 729 28.99 -9.65 -21.49
C VAL A 729 29.42 -10.00 -20.07
N GLN A 730 30.24 -11.05 -19.96
CA GLN A 730 30.93 -11.41 -18.71
C GLN A 730 31.90 -10.30 -18.27
N PRO A 731 32.13 -10.11 -16.96
CA PRO A 731 33.08 -9.14 -16.45
C PRO A 731 34.49 -9.73 -16.47
N ASN A 732 35.45 -9.07 -17.14
CA ASN A 732 36.87 -9.27 -16.82
C ASN A 732 37.75 -8.05 -17.18
N MET A 733 38.45 -7.59 -16.13
CA MET A 733 39.59 -6.66 -15.98
C MET A 733 40.34 -6.14 -17.23
N PRO A 734 40.89 -4.91 -17.15
CA PRO A 734 42.14 -4.56 -17.84
C PRO A 734 43.35 -4.61 -16.89
N LEU A 735 44.29 -5.49 -17.24
CA LEU A 735 45.67 -5.45 -16.80
C LEU A 735 46.39 -4.28 -17.47
N ILE A 736 47.12 -3.51 -16.65
CA ILE A 736 48.07 -2.47 -17.04
C ILE A 736 49.17 -3.06 -17.94
N GLN A 737 49.42 -2.45 -19.11
CA GLN A 737 50.78 -2.37 -19.65
C GLN A 737 50.96 -1.21 -20.63
N THR A 738 51.80 -0.26 -20.23
CA THR A 738 52.46 0.77 -21.03
C THR A 738 53.30 0.17 -22.16
N PHE A 739 53.29 0.78 -23.35
CA PHE A 739 54.52 1.08 -24.11
C PHE A 739 54.24 2.17 -25.15
N GLY A 740 54.92 3.31 -24.98
CA GLY A 740 55.15 4.28 -26.05
C GLY A 740 56.38 3.88 -26.87
N LEU A 741 56.33 4.18 -28.17
CA LEU A 741 57.50 4.35 -29.00
C LEU A 741 57.34 5.65 -29.81
N THR A 742 58.37 6.50 -29.62
CA THR A 742 58.70 7.81 -30.21
C THR A 742 57.80 8.99 -29.90
#